data_AF-A0A7S3SSF6-F1
#
_entry.id   AF-A0A7S3SSF6-F1
#
_cell.length_a   1.000
_cell.length_b   1.000
_cell.length_c   1.000
_cell.angle_alpha   90.00
_cell.angle_beta   90.00
_cell.angle_gamma   90.00
#
_symmetry.space_group_name_H-M   'P 1'
#
loop_
_entity.id
_entity.type
_entity.pdbx_description
1 polymer ?
#
loop_
_entity_poly.entity_id
_entity_poly.type
_entity_poly.pdbx_seq_one_letter_code
_entity_poly.pdbx_strand_id
1 'polypeptide(L)'
;AVVARIQTVLTADQAAEFYESVEGEPHFSALCQYMSSGPVIALALEKDGACAALQATVGKLISKFGSGAELVRPTIHASADERTAYSELKLFFPRTFERDAAVAIAPNKDELFAVAMKEGFLCLASKEIIFTAEQAAVIAADSSDPQAKIAALTSGPLTAALLERPFAVEALTELRTPTTVHISSSPSAAKIEATGIFGVEVNTVQTTFAFIKPDAFENAASIVATAEANGFTVLVSASLTLSQAQAAEFYTEHKGKPFYEPLIAFMTSGPVVAMVLQRPCAIAAWRSLIGPTDSLKAVIDSPLSLRAQFGTDGRKNACHGSDSPDSAAREANFFFPELDQVQTTLALLTPDGIGALEAVVDAAVKAGLIVTSKVTTSLTESRAADFLYLLGEDAPPLAPAVVPATPIISAVVPGVAVQLHNPCAEDMPLDSYSFISGTSVVSLRNKVVPARGMFVLYSDEDIAGILPKKPEYKAQCSLDGTSMALLKNGVVVDVVGSLDAGPSTKPWPVAGISRALALHTIVRKSEVTVGNASPWSDAAESSQGTSADSSEWVLLPKGSMADGNWSLAADNMRAEWVAAAPPAGSHEAAVAHLTSGPVAALAFSGKGAVAQLNALMGPVNPLEAKVRCPGCLRARFGANETSLVGYVSASSEVAFKQCKFFFPSIPIDPLPDSKAAKIYVQEALMPTLTAGLVELCQTKPANPTVWLAEWLLQNNPNTPAVAQ
;
A
#
# COMPACT_ATOMS: atom_id res chain seq x y z
N ALA A 1 -2.48 -1.19 22.01
CA ALA A 1 -1.07 -1.44 21.60
C ALA A 1 -0.54 -0.29 20.73
N VAL A 2 0.59 -0.44 20.01
CA VAL A 2 0.75 0.30 18.74
C VAL A 2 -0.09 -0.47 17.72
N VAL A 3 -1.10 0.18 17.14
CA VAL A 3 -2.03 -0.47 16.18
C VAL A 3 -1.75 -0.08 14.73
N ALA A 4 -1.16 1.09 14.51
CA ALA A 4 -0.70 1.53 13.20
C ALA A 4 0.58 2.37 13.33
N ARG A 5 1.42 2.33 12.30
CA ARG A 5 2.61 3.16 12.15
C ARG A 5 2.80 3.54 10.69
N ILE A 6 3.05 4.81 10.42
CA ILE A 6 3.43 5.31 9.10
C ILE A 6 4.64 6.24 9.25
N GLN A 7 5.50 6.25 8.23
CA GLN A 7 6.54 7.26 8.05
C GLN A 7 6.24 7.96 6.72
N THR A 8 6.05 9.27 6.75
CA THR A 8 5.58 10.06 5.59
C THR A 8 6.16 11.47 5.62
N VAL A 9 6.08 12.20 4.51
CA VAL A 9 6.33 13.65 4.45
C VAL A 9 4.98 14.32 4.19
N LEU A 10 4.61 15.32 5.00
CA LEU A 10 3.38 16.09 4.77
C LEU A 10 3.62 17.19 3.74
N THR A 11 2.65 17.45 2.87
CA THR A 11 2.61 18.69 2.09
C THR A 11 2.39 19.89 3.01
N ALA A 12 2.61 21.11 2.51
CA ALA A 12 2.29 22.33 3.25
C ALA A 12 0.80 22.39 3.67
N ASP A 13 -0.10 21.96 2.78
CA ASP A 13 -1.55 21.94 3.02
C ASP A 13 -1.94 20.89 4.08
N GLN A 14 -1.31 19.70 4.05
CA GLN A 14 -1.52 18.68 5.08
C GLN A 14 -0.92 19.07 6.43
N ALA A 15 0.19 19.81 6.44
CA ALA A 15 0.75 20.37 7.66
C ALA A 15 -0.13 21.50 8.24
N ALA A 16 -0.86 22.23 7.39
CA ALA A 16 -1.89 23.17 7.81
C ALA A 16 -3.14 22.45 8.35
N GLU A 17 -3.65 21.40 7.69
CA GLU A 17 -4.75 20.57 8.21
C GLU A 17 -4.39 19.97 9.59
N PHE A 18 -3.14 19.52 9.77
CA PHE A 18 -2.65 19.01 11.06
C PHE A 18 -2.65 20.06 12.19
N TYR A 19 -2.44 21.33 11.86
CA TYR A 19 -2.36 22.44 12.82
C TYR A 19 -3.56 23.41 12.78
N GLU A 20 -4.70 23.01 12.17
CA GLU A 20 -5.92 23.84 12.07
C GLU A 20 -6.35 24.42 13.44
N SER A 21 -6.19 23.63 14.51
CA SER A 21 -6.51 24.02 15.90
C SER A 21 -5.68 25.17 16.48
N VAL A 22 -4.58 25.55 15.82
CA VAL A 22 -3.73 26.70 16.17
C VAL A 22 -3.55 27.66 14.99
N GLU A 23 -4.43 27.62 13.98
CA GLU A 23 -4.44 28.61 12.90
C GLU A 23 -4.66 30.03 13.46
N GLY A 24 -3.78 30.95 13.09
CA GLY A 24 -3.75 32.33 13.59
C GLY A 24 -2.77 32.60 14.74
N GLU A 25 -2.21 31.57 15.38
CA GLU A 25 -1.12 31.76 16.34
C GLU A 25 0.17 32.26 15.64
N PRO A 26 1.01 33.11 16.27
CA PRO A 26 2.23 33.66 15.64
C PRO A 26 3.24 32.62 15.15
N HIS A 27 3.12 31.37 15.61
CA HIS A 27 4.00 30.26 15.28
C HIS A 27 3.41 29.28 14.25
N PHE A 28 2.13 29.42 13.86
CA PHE A 28 1.43 28.49 12.95
C PHE A 28 2.20 28.24 11.64
N SER A 29 2.62 29.31 10.96
CA SER A 29 3.39 29.22 9.70
C SER A 29 4.73 28.48 9.88
N ALA A 30 5.43 28.74 11.00
CA ALA A 30 6.70 28.07 11.31
C ALA A 30 6.52 26.59 11.68
N LEU A 31 5.42 26.24 12.37
CA LEU A 31 5.05 24.86 12.68
C LEU A 31 4.70 24.07 11.41
N CYS A 32 3.88 24.65 10.52
CA CYS A 32 3.55 24.03 9.24
C CYS A 32 4.80 23.82 8.37
N GLN A 33 5.66 24.84 8.27
CA GLN A 33 6.94 24.75 7.55
C GLN A 33 7.89 23.71 8.15
N TYR A 34 7.96 23.59 9.49
CA TYR A 34 8.78 22.57 10.15
C TYR A 34 8.24 21.15 9.90
N MET A 35 6.94 20.94 10.04
CA MET A 35 6.29 19.62 9.90
C MET A 35 6.31 19.10 8.44
N SER A 36 6.37 19.99 7.45
CA SER A 36 6.54 19.66 6.02
C SER A 36 8.01 19.60 5.58
N SER A 37 8.98 19.96 6.43
CA SER A 37 10.41 20.02 6.07
C SER A 37 11.14 18.67 6.07
N GLY A 38 10.49 17.58 6.49
CA GLY A 38 11.13 16.28 6.60
C GLY A 38 10.19 15.12 6.93
N PRO A 39 10.72 13.88 7.05
CA PRO A 39 9.92 12.68 7.30
C PRO A 39 9.41 12.61 8.74
N VAL A 40 8.09 12.70 8.89
CA VAL A 40 7.34 12.50 10.14
C VAL A 40 7.11 11.00 10.36
N ILE A 41 7.15 10.56 11.62
CA ILE A 41 6.68 9.22 12.04
C ILE A 41 5.43 9.41 12.88
N ALA A 42 4.28 8.93 12.40
CA ALA A 42 3.05 8.88 13.18
C ALA A 42 2.82 7.46 13.73
N LEU A 43 2.17 7.38 14.89
CA LEU A 43 1.89 6.16 15.63
C LEU A 43 0.46 6.20 16.17
N ALA A 44 -0.39 5.26 15.76
CA ALA A 44 -1.69 5.06 16.40
C ALA A 44 -1.51 4.20 17.66
N LEU A 45 -1.93 4.73 18.81
CA LEU A 45 -1.77 4.09 20.12
C LEU A 45 -3.14 3.82 20.75
N GLU A 46 -3.44 2.54 20.96
CA GLU A 46 -4.69 2.07 21.54
C GLU A 46 -4.47 1.69 23.01
N LYS A 47 -5.29 2.25 23.91
CA LYS A 47 -5.37 1.92 25.34
C LYS A 47 -6.57 2.64 25.96
N ASP A 48 -7.19 2.07 26.99
CA ASP A 48 -8.07 2.81 27.90
C ASP A 48 -7.38 4.09 28.40
N GLY A 49 -7.99 5.25 28.10
CA GLY A 49 -7.44 6.57 28.43
C GLY A 49 -6.10 6.88 27.72
N ALA A 50 -5.92 6.44 26.46
CA ALA A 50 -4.68 6.61 25.70
C ALA A 50 -4.17 8.05 25.68
N CYS A 51 -5.01 9.03 25.32
CA CYS A 51 -4.62 10.44 25.23
C CYS A 51 -4.13 10.98 26.59
N ALA A 52 -4.87 10.75 27.67
CA ALA A 52 -4.47 11.17 29.02
C ALA A 52 -3.17 10.50 29.49
N ALA A 53 -2.97 9.21 29.20
CA ALA A 53 -1.74 8.49 29.53
C ALA A 53 -0.54 8.98 28.69
N LEU A 54 -0.77 9.36 27.42
CA LEU A 54 0.23 9.92 26.53
C LEU A 54 0.62 11.33 26.98
N GLN A 55 -0.33 12.22 27.28
CA GLN A 55 -0.09 13.57 27.80
C GLN A 55 0.68 13.56 29.13
N ALA A 56 0.35 12.66 30.06
CA ALA A 56 1.09 12.46 31.31
C ALA A 56 2.56 11.95 31.12
N THR A 57 2.93 11.61 29.89
CA THR A 57 4.23 11.04 29.51
C THR A 57 4.98 11.90 28.49
N VAL A 58 4.30 12.64 27.61
CA VAL A 58 4.93 13.37 26.48
C VAL A 58 5.95 14.40 26.93
N GLY A 59 5.67 15.15 28.00
CA GLY A 59 6.64 16.10 28.57
C GLY A 59 7.95 15.44 29.03
N LYS A 60 7.90 14.18 29.49
CA LYS A 60 9.08 13.39 29.89
C LYS A 60 9.84 12.83 28.68
N LEU A 61 9.14 12.59 27.56
CA LEU A 61 9.74 12.18 26.30
C LEU A 61 10.42 13.37 25.63
N ILE A 62 9.76 14.53 25.56
CA ILE A 62 10.33 15.79 25.09
C ILE A 62 11.56 16.17 25.93
N SER A 63 11.51 16.07 27.27
CA SER A 63 12.68 16.36 28.12
C SER A 63 13.83 15.35 28.00
N LYS A 64 13.62 14.20 27.32
CA LYS A 64 14.60 13.13 27.15
C LYS A 64 15.18 13.06 25.73
N PHE A 65 14.41 13.44 24.73
CA PHE A 65 14.74 13.30 23.31
C PHE A 65 14.68 14.61 22.51
N GLY A 66 14.11 15.69 23.08
CA GLY A 66 14.02 16.98 22.43
C GLY A 66 15.32 17.79 22.52
N SER A 67 15.67 18.47 21.43
CA SER A 67 16.78 19.44 21.39
C SER A 67 16.38 20.71 22.16
N GLY A 68 16.84 20.84 23.41
CA GLY A 68 16.48 21.95 24.29
C GLY A 68 17.01 23.31 23.81
N ALA A 69 16.18 24.07 23.10
CA ALA A 69 16.41 25.48 22.77
C ALA A 69 15.12 26.28 22.50
N GLU A 70 14.22 25.76 21.65
CA GLU A 70 13.05 26.50 21.16
C GLU A 70 11.72 25.82 21.51
N LEU A 71 10.78 26.57 22.12
CA LEU A 71 9.41 26.11 22.38
C LEU A 71 8.59 25.85 21.10
N VAL A 72 9.11 26.26 19.94
CA VAL A 72 8.42 26.35 18.64
C VAL A 72 8.58 25.07 17.81
N ARG A 73 9.41 24.11 18.24
CA ARG A 73 9.69 22.86 17.50
C ARG A 73 9.45 21.62 18.37
N PRO A 74 8.20 21.13 18.48
CA PRO A 74 7.92 19.92 19.24
C PRO A 74 8.56 18.70 18.57
N THR A 75 9.64 18.17 19.17
CA THR A 75 10.33 16.95 18.68
C THR A 75 9.45 15.70 18.78
N ILE A 76 8.44 15.74 19.65
CA ILE A 76 7.40 14.71 19.82
C ILE A 76 6.08 15.45 20.00
N HIS A 77 5.12 15.19 19.12
CA HIS A 77 3.74 15.62 19.29
C HIS A 77 2.92 14.54 20.01
N ALA A 78 1.86 14.95 20.69
CA ALA A 78 0.85 14.06 21.24
C ALA A 78 -0.51 14.76 21.20
N SER A 79 -1.52 14.07 20.70
CA SER A 79 -2.90 14.55 20.60
C SER A 79 -3.43 14.95 21.99
N ALA A 80 -4.03 16.13 22.10
CA ALA A 80 -4.47 16.70 23.39
C ALA A 80 -5.60 15.89 24.05
N ASP A 81 -6.58 15.52 23.24
CA ASP A 81 -7.81 14.82 23.60
C ASP A 81 -8.19 13.83 22.47
N GLU A 82 -9.32 13.15 22.64
CA GLU A 82 -9.78 12.11 21.70
C GLU A 82 -10.27 12.72 20.37
N ARG A 83 -10.86 13.92 20.40
CA ARG A 83 -11.23 14.68 19.19
C ARG A 83 -10.02 15.09 18.36
N THR A 84 -8.98 15.60 19.02
CA THR A 84 -7.71 15.97 18.39
C THR A 84 -7.02 14.72 17.83
N ALA A 85 -7.00 13.62 18.62
CA ALA A 85 -6.49 12.34 18.15
C ALA A 85 -7.25 11.85 16.92
N TYR A 86 -8.57 11.99 16.85
CA TYR A 86 -9.35 11.63 15.67
C TYR A 86 -8.85 12.36 14.41
N SER A 87 -8.67 13.69 14.45
CA SER A 87 -8.25 14.45 13.26
C SER A 87 -6.83 14.06 12.80
N GLU A 88 -5.92 13.84 13.74
CA GLU A 88 -4.56 13.37 13.45
C GLU A 88 -4.55 11.94 12.90
N LEU A 89 -5.38 11.04 13.45
CA LEU A 89 -5.56 9.67 12.97
C LEU A 89 -6.25 9.64 11.61
N LYS A 90 -7.17 10.56 11.31
CA LYS A 90 -7.75 10.75 9.97
C LYS A 90 -6.68 11.17 8.96
N LEU A 91 -5.73 12.03 9.34
CA LEU A 91 -4.67 12.49 8.44
C LEU A 91 -3.63 11.38 8.14
N PHE A 92 -3.14 10.69 9.17
CA PHE A 92 -2.07 9.69 9.04
C PHE A 92 -2.54 8.26 8.78
N PHE A 93 -3.75 7.91 9.25
CA PHE A 93 -4.32 6.57 9.19
C PHE A 93 -5.78 6.55 8.70
N PRO A 94 -6.15 7.28 7.62
CA PRO A 94 -7.55 7.44 7.17
C PRO A 94 -8.29 6.14 6.86
N ARG A 95 -7.54 5.03 6.73
CA ARG A 95 -8.01 3.73 6.23
C ARG A 95 -7.92 2.61 7.27
N THR A 96 -7.29 2.83 8.42
CA THR A 96 -6.85 1.75 9.34
C THR A 96 -7.86 1.39 10.42
N PHE A 97 -8.83 2.26 10.70
CA PHE A 97 -9.90 1.99 11.65
C PHE A 97 -11.16 1.52 10.91
N GLU A 98 -11.82 0.47 11.42
CA GLU A 98 -13.13 0.09 10.90
C GLU A 98 -14.12 1.25 11.08
N ARG A 99 -14.93 1.53 10.05
CA ARG A 99 -16.01 2.51 10.15
C ARG A 99 -17.19 1.85 10.83
N ASP A 100 -17.53 2.30 12.03
CA ASP A 100 -18.80 1.95 12.67
C ASP A 100 -19.90 2.94 12.26
N ALA A 101 -21.13 2.60 12.65
CA ALA A 101 -22.31 3.39 12.36
C ALA A 101 -23.03 3.72 13.65
N ALA A 102 -23.65 4.89 13.69
CA ALA A 102 -24.45 5.39 14.80
C ALA A 102 -25.76 5.98 14.25
N VAL A 103 -26.83 5.86 15.02
CA VAL A 103 -28.12 6.51 14.72
C VAL A 103 -28.23 7.78 15.57
N ALA A 104 -28.54 8.90 14.91
CA ALA A 104 -28.92 10.14 15.57
C ALA A 104 -30.37 10.52 15.24
N ILE A 105 -31.08 11.13 16.20
CA ILE A 105 -32.47 11.57 16.05
C ILE A 105 -32.59 13.02 16.53
N ALA A 106 -33.08 13.89 15.65
CA ALA A 106 -33.30 15.33 15.91
C ALA A 106 -34.60 15.82 15.25
N PRO A 107 -35.25 16.88 15.76
CA PRO A 107 -36.44 17.47 15.15
C PRO A 107 -36.11 18.26 13.88
N ASN A 108 -34.91 18.84 13.80
CA ASN A 108 -34.42 19.53 12.61
C ASN A 108 -33.46 18.62 11.83
N LYS A 109 -33.78 18.38 10.55
CA LYS A 109 -32.95 17.62 9.63
C LYS A 109 -31.65 18.35 9.30
N ASP A 110 -31.73 19.63 8.97
CA ASP A 110 -30.66 20.35 8.29
C ASP A 110 -29.49 20.66 9.22
N GLU A 111 -29.77 20.93 10.50
CA GLU A 111 -28.76 21.15 11.54
C GLU A 111 -27.91 19.88 11.78
N LEU A 112 -28.56 18.73 11.92
CA LEU A 112 -27.89 17.44 12.15
C LEU A 112 -27.01 17.06 10.94
N PHE A 113 -27.52 17.21 9.72
CA PHE A 113 -26.73 16.90 8.52
C PHE A 113 -25.63 17.93 8.25
N ALA A 114 -25.83 19.23 8.51
CA ALA A 114 -24.76 20.23 8.34
C ALA A 114 -23.56 19.94 9.26
N VAL A 115 -23.81 19.58 10.52
CA VAL A 115 -22.74 19.17 11.45
C VAL A 115 -22.09 17.87 10.98
N ALA A 116 -22.88 16.82 10.71
CA ALA A 116 -22.36 15.51 10.31
C ALA A 116 -21.55 15.55 9.00
N MET A 117 -22.00 16.29 7.98
CA MET A 117 -21.30 16.37 6.69
C MET A 117 -20.05 17.25 6.76
N LYS A 118 -20.02 18.31 7.59
CA LYS A 118 -18.79 19.07 7.87
C LYS A 118 -17.73 18.17 8.54
N GLU A 119 -18.19 17.32 9.45
CA GLU A 119 -17.36 16.43 10.27
C GLU A 119 -17.05 15.07 9.59
N GLY A 120 -17.36 14.91 8.30
CA GLY A 120 -16.93 13.76 7.49
C GLY A 120 -17.68 12.44 7.71
N PHE A 121 -18.87 12.48 8.31
CA PHE A 121 -19.77 11.32 8.35
C PHE A 121 -20.36 11.03 6.97
N LEU A 122 -20.58 9.76 6.65
CA LEU A 122 -21.41 9.33 5.53
C LEU A 122 -22.85 9.07 6.01
N CYS A 123 -23.85 9.58 5.30
CA CYS A 123 -25.25 9.26 5.55
C CYS A 123 -25.64 7.99 4.79
N LEU A 124 -25.81 6.88 5.51
CA LEU A 124 -26.25 5.60 4.92
C LEU A 124 -27.78 5.54 4.79
N ALA A 125 -28.52 6.21 5.68
CA ALA A 125 -29.97 6.34 5.58
C ALA A 125 -30.48 7.59 6.32
N SER A 126 -31.63 8.13 5.88
CA SER A 126 -32.38 9.16 6.61
C SER A 126 -33.88 8.93 6.47
N LYS A 127 -34.66 9.19 7.53
CA LYS A 127 -36.10 8.90 7.56
C LYS A 127 -36.81 9.83 8.54
N GLU A 128 -37.95 10.39 8.12
CA GLU A 128 -38.87 11.11 9.00
C GLU A 128 -39.79 10.11 9.72
N ILE A 129 -39.94 10.27 11.04
CA ILE A 129 -40.58 9.30 11.93
C ILE A 129 -41.36 10.03 13.01
N ILE A 130 -42.52 9.49 13.38
CA ILE A 130 -43.24 9.81 14.61
C ILE A 130 -43.23 8.53 15.45
N PHE A 131 -42.58 8.56 16.62
CA PHE A 131 -42.47 7.38 17.48
C PHE A 131 -43.75 7.19 18.30
N THR A 132 -44.22 5.95 18.42
CA THR A 132 -45.17 5.58 19.48
C THR A 132 -44.46 5.56 20.84
N ALA A 133 -45.20 5.70 21.94
CA ALA A 133 -44.63 5.60 23.28
C ALA A 133 -43.92 4.25 23.53
N GLU A 134 -44.40 3.16 22.91
CA GLU A 134 -43.80 1.84 22.98
C GLU A 134 -42.44 1.78 22.25
N GLN A 135 -42.35 2.34 21.04
CA GLN A 135 -41.10 2.43 20.28
C GLN A 135 -40.09 3.36 20.97
N ALA A 136 -40.56 4.50 21.48
CA ALA A 136 -39.75 5.43 22.24
C ALA A 136 -39.20 4.79 23.53
N ALA A 137 -39.97 3.93 24.20
CA ALA A 137 -39.52 3.22 25.41
C ALA A 137 -38.39 2.22 25.13
N VAL A 138 -38.37 1.56 23.96
CA VAL A 138 -37.25 0.69 23.55
C VAL A 138 -35.97 1.50 23.40
N ILE A 139 -36.02 2.64 22.70
CA ILE A 139 -34.87 3.54 22.52
C ILE A 139 -34.46 4.22 23.84
N ALA A 140 -35.38 4.34 24.80
CA ALA A 140 -35.12 4.94 26.11
C ALA A 140 -34.69 3.97 27.21
N ALA A 141 -34.62 2.65 26.94
CA ALA A 141 -34.33 1.62 27.93
C ALA A 141 -33.00 1.85 28.69
N ASP A 142 -31.93 2.20 27.97
CA ASP A 142 -30.60 2.45 28.55
C ASP A 142 -30.42 3.90 29.09
N SER A 143 -31.50 4.68 29.22
CA SER A 143 -31.41 6.08 29.63
C SER A 143 -31.40 6.26 31.15
N SER A 144 -30.61 7.22 31.64
CA SER A 144 -30.66 7.69 33.04
C SER A 144 -31.96 8.43 33.39
N ASP A 145 -32.67 8.96 32.39
CA ASP A 145 -34.06 9.43 32.51
C ASP A 145 -34.88 8.94 31.31
N PRO A 146 -35.49 7.74 31.41
CA PRO A 146 -36.34 7.21 30.35
C PRO A 146 -37.60 8.03 30.11
N GLN A 147 -38.16 8.72 31.12
CA GLN A 147 -39.43 9.45 30.96
C GLN A 147 -39.23 10.73 30.16
N ALA A 148 -38.19 11.51 30.45
CA ALA A 148 -37.85 12.68 29.65
C ALA A 148 -37.46 12.30 28.21
N LYS A 149 -36.69 11.20 28.03
CA LYS A 149 -36.28 10.72 26.71
C LYS A 149 -37.47 10.21 25.89
N ILE A 150 -38.42 9.48 26.49
CA ILE A 150 -39.68 9.09 25.83
C ILE A 150 -40.46 10.34 25.41
N ALA A 151 -40.69 11.29 26.32
CA ALA A 151 -41.46 12.49 26.04
C ALA A 151 -40.87 13.30 24.86
N ALA A 152 -39.54 13.41 24.80
CA ALA A 152 -38.83 14.06 23.70
C ALA A 152 -38.95 13.28 22.38
N LEU A 153 -38.82 11.94 22.39
CA LEU A 153 -39.00 11.09 21.20
C LEU A 153 -40.44 11.09 20.66
N THR A 154 -41.44 11.27 21.53
CA THR A 154 -42.86 11.39 21.15
C THR A 154 -43.34 12.83 20.89
N SER A 155 -42.44 13.83 20.92
CA SER A 155 -42.82 15.25 20.91
C SER A 155 -43.37 15.77 19.58
N GLY A 156 -43.15 15.06 18.47
CA GLY A 156 -43.58 15.44 17.13
C GLY A 156 -42.93 14.57 16.05
N PRO A 157 -42.94 15.01 14.78
CA PRO A 157 -42.12 14.41 13.73
C PRO A 157 -40.63 14.70 14.01
N LEU A 158 -39.81 13.65 13.93
CA LEU A 158 -38.36 13.70 14.08
C LEU A 158 -37.69 13.11 12.84
N THR A 159 -36.49 13.58 12.52
CA THR A 159 -35.60 12.94 11.53
C THR A 159 -34.65 12.01 12.26
N ALA A 160 -34.67 10.73 11.87
CA ALA A 160 -33.62 9.78 12.19
C ALA A 160 -32.60 9.70 11.04
N ALA A 161 -31.31 9.67 11.38
CA ALA A 161 -30.20 9.54 10.46
C ALA A 161 -29.28 8.40 10.88
N LEU A 162 -28.91 7.53 9.95
CA LEU A 162 -27.86 6.53 10.10
C LEU A 162 -26.56 7.10 9.52
N LEU A 163 -25.60 7.37 10.39
CA LEU A 163 -24.37 8.08 10.10
C LEU A 163 -23.16 7.16 10.34
N GLU A 164 -22.17 7.20 9.45
CA GLU A 164 -21.01 6.30 9.49
C GLU A 164 -19.67 7.06 9.40
N ARG A 165 -18.79 6.81 10.37
CA ARG A 165 -17.45 7.39 10.56
C ARG A 165 -16.69 6.42 11.51
N PRO A 166 -15.36 6.33 11.51
CA PRO A 166 -14.68 5.66 12.63
C PRO A 166 -15.00 6.37 13.96
N PHE A 167 -15.36 5.61 14.99
CA PHE A 167 -15.83 6.11 16.29
C PHE A 167 -17.10 6.97 16.17
N ALA A 168 -18.08 6.48 15.40
CA ALA A 168 -19.29 7.24 15.06
C ALA A 168 -20.15 7.59 16.29
N VAL A 169 -20.22 6.70 17.28
CA VAL A 169 -21.01 6.90 18.50
C VAL A 169 -20.38 7.98 19.38
N GLU A 170 -19.07 7.90 19.58
CA GLU A 170 -18.28 8.82 20.39
C GLU A 170 -18.29 10.22 19.75
N ALA A 171 -17.96 10.30 18.46
CA ALA A 171 -17.91 11.58 17.74
C ALA A 171 -19.27 12.29 17.68
N LEU A 172 -20.39 11.58 17.47
CA LEU A 172 -21.71 12.21 17.55
C LEU A 172 -22.07 12.67 18.97
N THR A 173 -21.59 11.95 20.00
CA THR A 173 -21.85 12.30 21.40
C THR A 173 -21.12 13.59 21.81
N GLU A 174 -19.90 13.82 21.30
CA GLU A 174 -19.21 15.11 21.42
C GLU A 174 -19.88 16.22 20.60
N LEU A 175 -20.26 15.92 19.36
CA LEU A 175 -20.87 16.88 18.41
C LEU A 175 -22.36 17.14 18.66
N ARG A 176 -22.91 16.65 19.79
CA ARG A 176 -24.35 16.64 20.07
C ARG A 176 -24.94 18.05 20.03
N THR A 177 -25.77 18.31 19.03
CA THR A 177 -26.50 19.59 18.92
C THR A 177 -27.51 19.74 20.06
N PRO A 178 -27.88 20.97 20.47
CA PRO A 178 -28.92 21.20 21.48
C PRO A 178 -30.29 20.59 21.11
N THR A 179 -30.52 20.36 19.82
CA THR A 179 -31.73 19.74 19.26
C THR A 179 -31.67 18.22 19.19
N THR A 180 -30.50 17.59 19.36
CA THR A 180 -30.34 16.12 19.23
C THR A 180 -30.94 15.38 20.42
N VAL A 181 -32.06 14.69 20.18
CA VAL A 181 -32.86 13.96 21.18
C VAL A 181 -32.19 12.65 21.59
N HIS A 182 -31.62 11.92 20.63
CA HIS A 182 -30.96 10.64 20.87
C HIS A 182 -29.78 10.42 19.91
N ILE A 183 -28.75 9.79 20.44
CA ILE A 183 -27.64 9.14 19.75
C ILE A 183 -27.55 7.70 20.32
N SER A 184 -27.23 6.71 19.49
CA SER A 184 -27.01 5.31 19.91
C SER A 184 -26.08 5.19 21.12
N SER A 185 -26.36 4.26 22.05
CA SER A 185 -25.53 4.06 23.26
C SER A 185 -24.21 3.30 23.00
N SER A 186 -24.10 2.61 21.87
CA SER A 186 -22.92 1.82 21.47
C SER A 186 -23.04 1.39 19.99
N PRO A 187 -21.94 0.95 19.34
CA PRO A 187 -22.00 0.36 18.00
C PRO A 187 -22.85 -0.92 17.90
N SER A 188 -23.16 -1.56 19.03
CA SER A 188 -24.11 -2.69 19.11
C SER A 188 -25.56 -2.22 19.14
N ALA A 189 -25.88 -1.18 19.92
CA ALA A 189 -27.20 -0.56 19.92
C ALA A 189 -27.53 0.03 18.54
N ALA A 190 -26.57 0.74 17.93
CA ALA A 190 -26.69 1.30 16.58
C ALA A 190 -27.05 0.26 15.50
N LYS A 191 -26.57 -0.99 15.61
CA LYS A 191 -26.93 -2.09 14.68
C LYS A 191 -28.40 -2.51 14.83
N ILE A 192 -28.90 -2.57 16.07
CA ILE A 192 -30.30 -2.88 16.37
C ILE A 192 -31.20 -1.73 15.90
N GLU A 193 -30.83 -0.50 16.22
CA GLU A 193 -31.52 0.73 15.81
C GLU A 193 -31.54 0.86 14.28
N ALA A 194 -30.41 0.66 13.58
CA ALA A 194 -30.33 0.71 12.12
C ALA A 194 -31.31 -0.28 11.44
N THR A 195 -31.36 -1.50 11.96
CA THR A 195 -32.25 -2.57 11.47
C THR A 195 -33.71 -2.23 11.75
N GLY A 196 -34.06 -1.82 12.98
CA GLY A 196 -35.45 -1.54 13.37
C GLY A 196 -36.03 -0.24 12.79
N ILE A 197 -35.18 0.78 12.55
CA ILE A 197 -35.60 2.12 12.10
C ILE A 197 -35.61 2.21 10.57
N PHE A 198 -34.58 1.71 9.90
CA PHE A 198 -34.40 1.86 8.45
C PHE A 198 -34.55 0.53 7.67
N GLY A 199 -34.49 -0.63 8.33
CA GLY A 199 -34.41 -1.92 7.64
C GLY A 199 -33.02 -2.19 7.04
N VAL A 200 -31.98 -1.53 7.56
CA VAL A 200 -30.62 -1.57 6.99
C VAL A 200 -29.69 -2.43 7.85
N GLU A 201 -29.29 -3.58 7.30
CA GLU A 201 -28.20 -4.40 7.86
C GLU A 201 -26.85 -3.77 7.53
N VAL A 202 -26.31 -2.95 8.44
CA VAL A 202 -25.04 -2.20 8.24
C VAL A 202 -23.80 -3.06 7.98
N ASN A 203 -23.85 -4.36 8.23
CA ASN A 203 -22.76 -5.29 7.93
C ASN A 203 -22.90 -6.01 6.58
N THR A 204 -24.05 -5.91 5.91
CA THR A 204 -24.35 -6.72 4.72
C THR A 204 -23.68 -6.12 3.48
N VAL A 205 -22.73 -6.89 2.93
CA VAL A 205 -21.88 -6.48 1.80
C VAL A 205 -22.72 -6.31 0.55
N GLN A 206 -22.57 -5.16 -0.11
CA GLN A 206 -23.24 -4.81 -1.35
C GLN A 206 -22.18 -4.44 -2.41
N THR A 207 -22.59 -4.52 -3.67
CA THR A 207 -21.88 -3.90 -4.79
C THR A 207 -22.64 -2.68 -5.28
N THR A 208 -21.93 -1.67 -5.76
CA THR A 208 -22.48 -0.56 -6.55
C THR A 208 -21.68 -0.42 -7.83
N PHE A 209 -22.34 -0.08 -8.93
CA PHE A 209 -21.64 0.49 -10.07
C PHE A 209 -21.29 1.95 -9.78
N ALA A 210 -20.13 2.38 -10.26
CA ALA A 210 -19.61 3.73 -10.13
C ALA A 210 -18.91 4.14 -11.44
N PHE A 211 -18.98 5.42 -11.77
CA PHE A 211 -18.44 5.96 -13.01
C PHE A 211 -17.70 7.26 -12.72
N ILE A 212 -16.44 7.38 -13.13
CA ILE A 212 -15.74 8.66 -13.21
C ILE A 212 -15.89 9.20 -14.62
N LYS A 213 -16.46 10.39 -14.74
CA LYS A 213 -16.87 11.06 -15.97
C LYS A 213 -15.71 11.83 -16.63
N PRO A 214 -15.83 12.27 -17.90
CA PRO A 214 -14.73 12.89 -18.64
C PRO A 214 -14.26 14.24 -18.09
N ASP A 215 -15.05 14.91 -17.24
CA ASP A 215 -14.67 16.12 -16.52
C ASP A 215 -13.74 15.88 -15.33
N ALA A 216 -13.71 14.65 -14.80
CA ALA A 216 -12.91 14.26 -13.63
C ALA A 216 -11.90 13.13 -13.91
N PHE A 217 -11.71 12.74 -15.17
CA PHE A 217 -10.82 11.64 -15.58
C PHE A 217 -9.37 11.84 -15.10
N GLU A 218 -8.81 13.04 -15.25
CA GLU A 218 -7.45 13.38 -14.76
C GLU A 218 -7.31 13.22 -13.24
N ASN A 219 -8.41 13.34 -12.49
CA ASN A 219 -8.47 13.17 -11.04
C ASN A 219 -8.82 11.74 -10.61
N ALA A 220 -8.95 10.78 -11.55
CA ALA A 220 -9.50 9.45 -11.26
C ALA A 220 -8.71 8.69 -10.18
N ALA A 221 -7.38 8.80 -10.16
CA ALA A 221 -6.55 8.18 -9.13
C ALA A 221 -6.85 8.74 -7.72
N SER A 222 -7.10 10.04 -7.61
CA SER A 222 -7.50 10.69 -6.35
C SER A 222 -8.88 10.21 -5.90
N ILE A 223 -9.86 10.18 -6.82
CA ILE A 223 -11.22 9.74 -6.55
C ILE A 223 -11.27 8.27 -6.09
N VAL A 224 -10.50 7.37 -6.74
CA VAL A 224 -10.37 5.97 -6.32
C VAL A 224 -9.69 5.88 -4.94
N ALA A 225 -8.64 6.67 -4.70
CA ALA A 225 -8.00 6.75 -3.39
C ALA A 225 -8.96 7.25 -2.28
N THR A 226 -9.87 8.19 -2.59
CA THR A 226 -10.93 8.63 -1.65
C THR A 226 -11.96 7.52 -1.42
N ALA A 227 -12.32 6.75 -2.45
CA ALA A 227 -13.23 5.61 -2.30
C ALA A 227 -12.61 4.53 -1.39
N GLU A 228 -11.37 4.12 -1.66
CA GLU A 228 -10.64 3.18 -0.80
C GLU A 228 -10.49 3.68 0.64
N ALA A 229 -10.24 4.98 0.83
CA ALA A 229 -10.19 5.58 2.17
C ALA A 229 -11.54 5.57 2.90
N ASN A 230 -12.66 5.44 2.18
CA ASN A 230 -13.99 5.24 2.74
C ASN A 230 -14.40 3.75 2.73
N GLY A 231 -13.42 2.84 2.71
CA GLY A 231 -13.60 1.40 2.87
C GLY A 231 -14.16 0.67 1.64
N PHE A 232 -14.21 1.31 0.47
CA PHE A 232 -14.59 0.62 -0.77
C PHE A 232 -13.44 -0.24 -1.30
N THR A 233 -13.73 -1.50 -1.62
CA THR A 233 -12.84 -2.35 -2.43
C THR A 233 -13.28 -2.28 -3.89
N VAL A 234 -12.34 -2.03 -4.81
CA VAL A 234 -12.60 -2.11 -6.25
C VAL A 234 -12.60 -3.58 -6.67
N LEU A 235 -13.72 -4.10 -7.17
CA LEU A 235 -13.80 -5.48 -7.69
C LEU A 235 -13.23 -5.57 -9.10
N VAL A 236 -13.57 -4.59 -9.94
CA VAL A 236 -13.12 -4.46 -11.32
C VAL A 236 -13.25 -3.00 -11.73
N SER A 237 -12.38 -2.55 -12.64
CA SER A 237 -12.41 -1.22 -13.24
C SER A 237 -11.86 -1.24 -14.65
N ALA A 238 -12.35 -0.36 -15.52
CA ALA A 238 -11.85 -0.18 -16.87
C ALA A 238 -11.89 1.30 -17.28
N SER A 239 -10.81 1.76 -17.91
CA SER A 239 -10.76 3.06 -18.59
C SER A 239 -11.15 2.87 -20.05
N LEU A 240 -12.18 3.58 -20.52
CA LEU A 240 -12.72 3.44 -21.87
C LEU A 240 -13.28 4.76 -22.41
N THR A 241 -13.42 4.89 -23.73
CA THR A 241 -14.18 6.00 -24.36
C THR A 241 -15.48 5.43 -24.90
N LEU A 242 -16.62 5.98 -24.49
CA LEU A 242 -17.93 5.48 -24.91
C LEU A 242 -18.25 5.91 -26.34
N SER A 243 -18.77 4.98 -27.15
CA SER A 243 -19.47 5.33 -28.39
C SER A 243 -20.85 5.93 -28.10
N GLN A 244 -21.38 6.71 -29.05
CA GLN A 244 -22.73 7.28 -28.93
C GLN A 244 -23.81 6.20 -28.76
N ALA A 245 -23.63 5.01 -29.35
CA ALA A 245 -24.51 3.87 -29.16
C ALA A 245 -24.49 3.36 -27.70
N GLN A 246 -23.30 3.07 -27.15
CA GLN A 246 -23.16 2.58 -25.76
C GLN A 246 -23.67 3.59 -24.74
N ALA A 247 -23.35 4.88 -24.92
CA ALA A 247 -23.84 5.93 -24.02
C ALA A 247 -25.37 6.09 -24.11
N ALA A 248 -25.94 6.05 -25.33
CA ALA A 248 -27.40 6.12 -25.52
C ALA A 248 -28.13 4.91 -24.92
N GLU A 249 -27.56 3.71 -25.03
CA GLU A 249 -28.08 2.47 -24.47
C GLU A 249 -28.05 2.50 -22.93
N PHE A 250 -26.89 2.83 -22.33
CA PHE A 250 -26.74 2.96 -20.88
C PHE A 250 -27.72 3.97 -20.26
N TYR A 251 -27.91 5.13 -20.90
CA TYR A 251 -28.85 6.16 -20.42
C TYR A 251 -30.28 6.03 -20.98
N THR A 252 -30.70 4.86 -21.48
CA THR A 252 -32.04 4.66 -22.08
C THR A 252 -33.20 5.14 -21.19
N GLU A 253 -33.10 5.01 -19.86
CA GLU A 253 -34.09 5.49 -18.87
C GLU A 253 -34.24 7.03 -18.82
N HIS A 254 -33.43 7.76 -19.57
CA HIS A 254 -33.47 9.22 -19.68
C HIS A 254 -33.89 9.68 -21.08
N LYS A 255 -34.11 8.77 -22.03
CA LYS A 255 -34.52 9.07 -23.40
C LYS A 255 -35.81 9.90 -23.43
N GLY A 256 -35.78 11.00 -24.19
CA GLY A 256 -36.88 11.97 -24.27
C GLY A 256 -36.89 13.05 -23.18
N LYS A 257 -36.01 13.00 -22.17
CA LYS A 257 -35.81 14.12 -21.24
C LYS A 257 -34.95 15.21 -21.92
N PRO A 258 -35.18 16.52 -21.67
CA PRO A 258 -34.46 17.60 -22.37
C PRO A 258 -32.93 17.58 -22.23
N PHE A 259 -32.42 16.97 -21.16
CA PHE A 259 -30.98 16.83 -20.89
C PHE A 259 -30.34 15.56 -21.50
N TYR A 260 -31.12 14.70 -22.19
CA TYR A 260 -30.63 13.42 -22.72
C TYR A 260 -29.52 13.59 -23.76
N GLU A 261 -29.78 14.22 -24.91
CA GLU A 261 -28.75 14.42 -25.95
C GLU A 261 -27.52 15.22 -25.42
N PRO A 262 -27.69 16.30 -24.61
CA PRO A 262 -26.56 16.97 -23.95
C PRO A 262 -25.78 16.12 -22.94
N LEU A 263 -26.35 15.04 -22.40
CA LEU A 263 -25.68 14.06 -21.55
C LEU A 263 -24.93 13.03 -22.39
N ILE A 264 -25.54 12.49 -23.45
CA ILE A 264 -24.88 11.55 -24.36
C ILE A 264 -23.63 12.21 -24.97
N ALA A 265 -23.78 13.39 -25.56
CA ALA A 265 -22.68 14.12 -26.20
C ALA A 265 -21.54 14.49 -25.25
N PHE A 266 -21.81 14.59 -23.94
CA PHE A 266 -20.78 14.79 -22.91
C PHE A 266 -20.11 13.48 -22.50
N MET A 267 -20.88 12.41 -22.29
CA MET A 267 -20.34 11.11 -21.90
C MET A 267 -19.53 10.42 -23.00
N THR A 268 -19.63 10.90 -24.24
CA THR A 268 -18.77 10.52 -25.38
C THR A 268 -17.68 11.55 -25.71
N SER A 269 -17.49 12.62 -24.91
CA SER A 269 -16.53 13.69 -25.24
C SER A 269 -15.09 13.41 -24.79
N GLY A 270 -14.82 12.25 -24.18
CA GLY A 270 -13.53 11.87 -23.64
C GLY A 270 -13.60 10.51 -22.92
N PRO A 271 -12.49 10.08 -22.31
CA PRO A 271 -12.44 8.83 -21.57
C PRO A 271 -13.20 8.91 -20.24
N VAL A 272 -13.63 7.74 -19.75
CA VAL A 272 -14.32 7.51 -18.48
C VAL A 272 -13.68 6.31 -17.77
N VAL A 273 -13.81 6.25 -16.44
CA VAL A 273 -13.45 5.06 -15.65
C VAL A 273 -14.72 4.41 -15.12
N ALA A 274 -15.12 3.29 -15.72
CA ALA A 274 -16.16 2.42 -15.17
C ALA A 274 -15.56 1.57 -14.04
N MET A 275 -16.30 1.33 -12.95
CA MET A 275 -15.86 0.43 -11.88
C MET A 275 -17.02 -0.16 -11.09
N VAL A 276 -16.81 -1.32 -10.49
CA VAL A 276 -17.71 -1.91 -9.50
C VAL A 276 -17.04 -1.89 -8.15
N LEU A 277 -17.67 -1.20 -7.19
CA LEU A 277 -17.17 -1.03 -5.84
C LEU A 277 -17.96 -1.91 -4.86
N GLN A 278 -17.27 -2.54 -3.91
CA GLN A 278 -17.84 -3.41 -2.90
C GLN A 278 -17.50 -2.93 -1.49
N ARG A 279 -18.51 -2.93 -0.61
CA ARG A 279 -18.41 -2.81 0.87
C ARG A 279 -19.79 -2.98 1.51
N PRO A 280 -19.92 -3.09 2.85
CA PRO A 280 -21.21 -2.93 3.51
C PRO A 280 -21.90 -1.61 3.12
N CYS A 281 -23.20 -1.68 2.82
CA CYS A 281 -24.02 -0.55 2.37
C CYS A 281 -23.46 0.25 1.17
N ALA A 282 -22.69 -0.38 0.26
CA ALA A 282 -21.95 0.28 -0.82
C ALA A 282 -22.74 1.32 -1.63
N ILE A 283 -23.99 1.04 -1.99
CA ILE A 283 -24.82 1.94 -2.80
C ILE A 283 -25.09 3.24 -2.03
N ALA A 284 -25.54 3.13 -0.78
CA ALA A 284 -25.83 4.30 0.05
C ALA A 284 -24.56 5.09 0.39
N ALA A 285 -23.50 4.39 0.79
CA ALA A 285 -22.21 5.00 1.09
C ALA A 285 -21.62 5.75 -0.12
N TRP A 286 -21.74 5.21 -1.34
CA TRP A 286 -21.17 5.82 -2.54
C TRP A 286 -21.95 7.07 -2.91
N ARG A 287 -23.28 7.01 -2.80
CA ARG A 287 -24.16 8.17 -2.98
C ARG A 287 -23.88 9.29 -1.98
N SER A 288 -23.60 8.95 -0.72
CA SER A 288 -23.19 9.94 0.29
C SER A 288 -21.81 10.52 0.01
N LEU A 289 -20.86 9.72 -0.48
CA LEU A 289 -19.49 10.17 -0.77
C LEU A 289 -19.41 11.04 -2.02
N ILE A 290 -20.18 10.73 -3.07
CA ILE A 290 -20.29 11.59 -4.26
C ILE A 290 -21.13 12.83 -3.99
N GLY A 291 -22.12 12.78 -3.11
CA GLY A 291 -22.94 13.93 -2.72
C GLY A 291 -24.06 14.31 -3.72
N PRO A 292 -24.73 15.46 -3.51
CA PRO A 292 -25.84 15.93 -4.35
C PRO A 292 -25.52 16.00 -5.85
N THR A 293 -26.49 15.67 -6.71
CA THR A 293 -26.29 15.61 -8.18
C THR A 293 -25.87 16.94 -8.82
N ASP A 294 -26.27 18.07 -8.24
CA ASP A 294 -25.79 19.39 -8.65
C ASP A 294 -24.56 19.77 -7.83
N SER A 295 -23.40 19.94 -8.49
CA SER A 295 -22.15 20.33 -7.84
C SER A 295 -22.22 21.67 -7.12
N LEU A 296 -23.00 22.64 -7.61
CA LEU A 296 -23.17 23.93 -6.94
C LEU A 296 -23.92 23.77 -5.61
N LYS A 297 -24.86 22.82 -5.56
CA LYS A 297 -25.53 22.43 -4.32
C LYS A 297 -24.62 21.56 -3.44
N ALA A 298 -23.82 20.67 -4.02
CA ALA A 298 -22.87 19.83 -3.29
C ALA A 298 -21.84 20.67 -2.51
N VAL A 299 -21.33 21.77 -3.07
CA VAL A 299 -20.43 22.71 -2.37
C VAL A 299 -21.04 23.30 -1.10
N ILE A 300 -22.37 23.48 -1.05
CA ILE A 300 -23.08 24.05 0.10
C ILE A 300 -23.48 22.95 1.10
N ASP A 301 -24.20 21.92 0.63
CA ASP A 301 -24.78 20.86 1.45
C ASP A 301 -23.76 19.81 1.91
N SER A 302 -22.63 19.66 1.20
CA SER A 302 -21.72 18.52 1.32
C SER A 302 -20.31 18.85 0.79
N PRO A 303 -19.61 19.87 1.32
CA PRO A 303 -18.36 20.40 0.75
C PRO A 303 -17.23 19.36 0.62
N LEU A 304 -17.22 18.32 1.47
CA LEU A 304 -16.25 17.23 1.40
C LEU A 304 -16.59 16.16 0.33
N SER A 305 -17.72 16.26 -0.37
CA SER A 305 -18.15 15.26 -1.35
C SER A 305 -17.42 15.37 -2.69
N LEU A 306 -17.30 14.26 -3.43
CA LEU A 306 -16.58 14.23 -4.70
C LEU A 306 -17.19 15.16 -5.77
N ARG A 307 -18.50 15.44 -5.71
CA ARG A 307 -19.17 16.40 -6.60
C ARG A 307 -18.89 17.86 -6.24
N ALA A 308 -18.59 18.15 -4.97
CA ALA A 308 -18.15 19.48 -4.55
C ALA A 308 -16.68 19.73 -4.92
N GLN A 309 -15.82 18.71 -4.79
CA GLN A 309 -14.38 18.80 -5.07
C GLN A 309 -14.04 18.82 -6.56
N PHE A 310 -14.68 17.96 -7.38
CA PHE A 310 -14.26 17.71 -8.77
C PHE A 310 -15.31 18.06 -9.84
N GLY A 311 -16.53 18.42 -9.45
CA GLY A 311 -17.61 18.75 -10.37
C GLY A 311 -17.81 20.26 -10.59
N THR A 312 -18.53 20.63 -11.65
CA THR A 312 -18.68 22.02 -12.12
C THR A 312 -20.13 22.42 -12.42
N ASP A 313 -20.97 21.51 -12.92
CA ASP A 313 -22.41 21.73 -13.15
C ASP A 313 -23.21 20.43 -12.96
N GLY A 314 -24.55 20.48 -12.90
CA GLY A 314 -25.40 19.30 -12.66
C GLY A 314 -25.32 18.17 -13.71
N ARG A 315 -24.64 18.37 -14.84
CA ARG A 315 -24.29 17.36 -15.84
C ARG A 315 -22.81 16.97 -15.72
N LYS A 316 -21.92 17.96 -15.66
CA LYS A 316 -20.49 17.87 -15.38
C LYS A 316 -20.25 17.80 -13.87
N ASN A 317 -20.66 16.68 -13.27
CA ASN A 317 -20.62 16.44 -11.84
C ASN A 317 -19.69 15.28 -11.47
N ALA A 318 -18.57 15.10 -12.16
CA ALA A 318 -17.46 14.17 -11.87
C ALA A 318 -17.77 12.66 -11.74
N CYS A 319 -18.72 12.27 -10.89
CA CYS A 319 -19.02 10.90 -10.52
C CYS A 319 -20.50 10.54 -10.77
N HIS A 320 -20.74 9.35 -11.31
CA HIS A 320 -22.03 8.65 -11.27
C HIS A 320 -21.99 7.50 -10.25
N GLY A 321 -23.16 7.14 -9.73
CA GLY A 321 -23.37 6.03 -8.81
C GLY A 321 -24.83 5.62 -8.84
N SER A 322 -25.06 4.30 -8.86
CA SER A 322 -26.39 3.70 -8.91
C SER A 322 -27.28 4.16 -7.74
N ASP A 323 -28.60 4.02 -7.88
CA ASP A 323 -29.60 4.42 -6.87
C ASP A 323 -30.30 3.26 -6.16
N SER A 324 -30.26 2.06 -6.74
CA SER A 324 -30.88 0.84 -6.20
C SER A 324 -30.02 -0.40 -6.50
N PRO A 325 -30.24 -1.54 -5.81
CA PRO A 325 -29.57 -2.80 -6.13
C PRO A 325 -29.82 -3.27 -7.57
N ASP A 326 -31.04 -3.08 -8.08
CA ASP A 326 -31.40 -3.46 -9.45
C ASP A 326 -30.64 -2.60 -10.48
N SER A 327 -30.57 -1.29 -10.24
CA SER A 327 -29.76 -0.36 -11.03
C SER A 327 -28.28 -0.76 -10.98
N ALA A 328 -27.74 -1.06 -9.80
CA ALA A 328 -26.35 -1.44 -9.62
C ALA A 328 -25.98 -2.75 -10.34
N ALA A 329 -26.82 -3.79 -10.24
CA ALA A 329 -26.60 -5.05 -10.93
C ALA A 329 -26.67 -4.90 -12.45
N ARG A 330 -27.65 -4.15 -12.95
CA ARG A 330 -27.84 -3.83 -14.38
C ARG A 330 -26.67 -3.02 -14.94
N GLU A 331 -26.27 -1.96 -14.25
CA GLU A 331 -25.17 -1.06 -14.66
C GLU A 331 -23.82 -1.79 -14.61
N ALA A 332 -23.57 -2.62 -13.59
CA ALA A 332 -22.39 -3.46 -13.51
C ALA A 332 -22.34 -4.49 -14.66
N ASN A 333 -23.42 -5.23 -14.92
CA ASN A 333 -23.50 -6.23 -15.98
C ASN A 333 -23.40 -5.63 -17.40
N PHE A 334 -23.71 -4.34 -17.58
CA PHE A 334 -23.54 -3.66 -18.87
C PHE A 334 -22.06 -3.46 -19.25
N PHE A 335 -21.18 -3.21 -18.28
CA PHE A 335 -19.74 -3.00 -18.51
C PHE A 335 -18.87 -4.20 -18.18
N PHE A 336 -19.31 -5.04 -17.23
CA PHE A 336 -18.55 -6.15 -16.66
C PHE A 336 -19.44 -7.42 -16.55
N PRO A 337 -20.02 -7.93 -17.67
CA PRO A 337 -20.90 -9.11 -17.67
C PRO A 337 -20.21 -10.38 -17.14
N GLU A 338 -18.88 -10.44 -17.15
CA GLU A 338 -18.08 -11.50 -16.55
C GLU A 338 -18.26 -11.64 -15.03
N LEU A 339 -18.79 -10.64 -14.34
CA LEU A 339 -19.12 -10.72 -12.91
C LEU A 339 -20.32 -11.62 -12.61
N ASP A 340 -21.28 -11.75 -13.52
CA ASP A 340 -22.44 -12.63 -13.33
C ASP A 340 -22.19 -14.07 -13.84
N GLN A 341 -21.14 -14.25 -14.65
CA GLN A 341 -20.73 -15.56 -15.16
C GLN A 341 -20.10 -16.41 -14.05
N VAL A 342 -20.44 -17.69 -14.02
CA VAL A 342 -19.71 -18.68 -13.21
C VAL A 342 -18.33 -18.88 -13.84
N GLN A 343 -17.29 -18.63 -13.06
CA GLN A 343 -15.88 -18.72 -13.44
C GLN A 343 -15.16 -19.65 -12.48
N THR A 344 -14.07 -20.27 -12.95
CA THR A 344 -13.05 -20.90 -12.11
C THR A 344 -11.84 -19.98 -12.00
N THR A 345 -11.18 -19.93 -10.84
CA THR A 345 -9.97 -19.13 -10.57
C THR A 345 -8.98 -19.91 -9.70
N LEU A 346 -7.68 -19.61 -9.79
CA LEU A 346 -6.64 -20.18 -8.92
C LEU A 346 -6.14 -19.16 -7.89
N ALA A 347 -5.92 -19.59 -6.65
CA ALA A 347 -4.90 -19.03 -5.77
C ALA A 347 -3.71 -19.98 -5.65
N LEU A 348 -2.48 -19.46 -5.70
CA LEU A 348 -1.27 -20.17 -5.28
C LEU A 348 -0.64 -19.42 -4.11
N LEU A 349 -0.78 -19.97 -2.91
CA LEU A 349 -0.08 -19.48 -1.72
C LEU A 349 1.37 -19.97 -1.75
N THR A 350 2.29 -19.04 -1.54
CA THR A 350 3.75 -19.28 -1.49
C THR A 350 4.18 -19.90 -0.16
N PRO A 351 5.48 -20.19 0.07
CA PRO A 351 5.97 -20.58 1.38
C PRO A 351 5.71 -19.53 2.48
N ASP A 352 5.73 -18.22 2.16
CA ASP A 352 5.41 -17.15 3.10
C ASP A 352 3.93 -17.18 3.51
N GLY A 353 3.05 -17.40 2.52
CA GLY A 353 1.60 -17.28 2.68
C GLY A 353 0.86 -18.57 2.99
N ILE A 354 1.54 -19.72 3.05
CA ILE A 354 0.89 -21.01 3.34
C ILE A 354 0.20 -21.02 4.73
N GLY A 355 0.65 -20.18 5.67
CA GLY A 355 -0.05 -19.96 6.95
C GLY A 355 -1.42 -19.29 6.85
N ALA A 356 -1.73 -18.63 5.72
CA ALA A 356 -3.02 -18.01 5.47
C ALA A 356 -4.09 -19.00 4.93
N LEU A 357 -3.72 -20.25 4.65
CA LEU A 357 -4.49 -21.22 3.86
C LEU A 357 -5.97 -21.35 4.24
N GLU A 358 -6.28 -21.56 5.52
CA GLU A 358 -7.67 -21.71 5.95
C GLU A 358 -8.41 -20.36 5.96
N ALA A 359 -7.74 -19.25 6.28
CA ALA A 359 -8.34 -17.91 6.22
C ALA A 359 -8.67 -17.46 4.78
N VAL A 360 -7.88 -17.90 3.78
CA VAL A 360 -8.16 -17.71 2.35
C VAL A 360 -9.40 -18.52 1.95
N VAL A 361 -9.54 -19.76 2.43
CA VAL A 361 -10.74 -20.58 2.23
C VAL A 361 -11.98 -19.96 2.88
N ASP A 362 -11.90 -19.58 4.16
CA ASP A 362 -13.01 -18.94 4.89
C ASP A 362 -13.49 -17.65 4.21
N ALA A 363 -12.55 -16.80 3.77
CA ALA A 363 -12.86 -15.56 3.07
C ALA A 363 -13.54 -15.80 1.71
N ALA A 364 -13.04 -16.76 0.93
CA ALA A 364 -13.63 -17.14 -0.35
C ALA A 364 -15.04 -17.74 -0.19
N VAL A 365 -15.23 -18.64 0.78
CA VAL A 365 -16.54 -19.22 1.10
C VAL A 365 -17.52 -18.14 1.57
N LYS A 366 -17.08 -17.18 2.38
CA LYS A 366 -17.89 -16.03 2.82
C LYS A 366 -18.28 -15.09 1.66
N ALA A 367 -17.48 -15.01 0.59
CA ALA A 367 -17.82 -14.29 -0.64
C ALA A 367 -18.77 -15.09 -1.57
N GLY A 368 -19.02 -16.37 -1.28
CA GLY A 368 -19.87 -17.25 -2.09
C GLY A 368 -19.10 -18.12 -3.10
N LEU A 369 -17.78 -18.21 -2.99
CA LEU A 369 -16.95 -19.08 -3.83
C LEU A 369 -16.84 -20.50 -3.23
N ILE A 370 -16.89 -21.50 -4.11
CA ILE A 370 -16.78 -22.92 -3.75
C ILE A 370 -15.35 -23.39 -4.03
N VAL A 371 -14.67 -23.98 -3.04
CA VAL A 371 -13.39 -24.66 -3.25
C VAL A 371 -13.64 -25.93 -4.07
N THR A 372 -13.11 -25.99 -5.29
CA THR A 372 -13.28 -27.14 -6.20
C THR A 372 -12.11 -28.11 -6.15
N SER A 373 -10.90 -27.64 -5.81
CA SER A 373 -9.72 -28.48 -5.57
C SER A 373 -8.68 -27.75 -4.71
N LYS A 374 -7.90 -28.48 -3.93
CA LYS A 374 -6.85 -27.98 -3.03
C LYS A 374 -5.69 -28.98 -3.02
N VAL A 375 -4.45 -28.51 -3.21
CA VAL A 375 -3.24 -29.34 -3.10
C VAL A 375 -2.09 -28.55 -2.48
N THR A 376 -1.43 -29.14 -1.48
CA THR A 376 -0.15 -28.64 -0.96
C THR A 376 0.97 -29.48 -1.57
N THR A 377 2.00 -28.85 -2.11
CA THR A 377 3.09 -29.51 -2.84
C THR A 377 4.37 -28.67 -2.80
N SER A 378 5.49 -29.20 -3.28
CA SER A 378 6.71 -28.42 -3.52
C SER A 378 7.01 -28.40 -5.01
N LEU A 379 7.43 -27.25 -5.53
CA LEU A 379 7.78 -27.10 -6.95
C LEU A 379 9.27 -27.40 -7.17
N THR A 380 9.59 -27.93 -8.35
CA THR A 380 10.96 -27.92 -8.89
C THR A 380 11.21 -26.58 -9.60
N GLU A 381 12.46 -26.22 -9.83
CA GLU A 381 12.83 -24.94 -10.50
C GLU A 381 12.13 -24.78 -11.85
N SER A 382 12.18 -25.80 -12.72
CA SER A 382 11.46 -25.75 -14.01
C SER A 382 9.95 -25.63 -13.80
N ARG A 383 9.34 -26.35 -12.84
CA ARG A 383 7.89 -26.28 -12.63
C ARG A 383 7.46 -24.94 -12.00
N ALA A 384 8.34 -24.27 -11.27
CA ALA A 384 8.11 -22.90 -10.81
C ALA A 384 8.24 -21.90 -11.98
N ALA A 385 9.25 -22.05 -12.85
CA ALA A 385 9.42 -21.25 -14.06
C ALA A 385 8.22 -21.38 -15.02
N ASP A 386 7.77 -22.62 -15.28
CA ASP A 386 6.58 -22.93 -16.08
C ASP A 386 5.33 -22.23 -15.51
N PHE A 387 5.12 -22.29 -14.18
CA PHE A 387 4.00 -21.61 -13.54
C PHE A 387 4.07 -20.08 -13.67
N LEU A 388 5.27 -19.50 -13.50
CA LEU A 388 5.48 -18.06 -13.64
C LEU A 388 5.21 -17.60 -15.07
N TYR A 389 5.62 -18.38 -16.08
CA TYR A 389 5.28 -18.13 -17.48
C TYR A 389 3.76 -18.16 -17.74
N LEU A 390 3.01 -19.02 -17.05
CA LEU A 390 1.53 -19.05 -17.11
C LEU A 390 0.83 -17.84 -16.47
N LEU A 391 1.54 -16.91 -15.80
CA LEU A 391 0.97 -15.64 -15.37
C LEU A 391 0.92 -14.59 -16.51
N GLY A 392 1.80 -14.69 -17.52
CA GLY A 392 1.92 -13.75 -18.65
C GLY A 392 3.01 -12.69 -18.49
N GLU A 393 3.29 -11.91 -19.55
CA GLU A 393 4.31 -10.83 -19.51
C GLU A 393 3.90 -9.64 -18.64
N ASP A 394 2.59 -9.34 -18.54
CA ASP A 394 2.02 -8.35 -17.62
C ASP A 394 1.97 -8.83 -16.15
N ALA A 395 2.40 -10.06 -15.86
CA ALA A 395 2.53 -10.54 -14.51
C ALA A 395 3.66 -9.79 -13.80
N PRO A 396 3.44 -9.15 -12.64
CA PRO A 396 4.54 -8.49 -11.96
C PRO A 396 5.56 -9.57 -11.55
N PRO A 397 6.87 -9.36 -11.81
CA PRO A 397 7.90 -10.36 -11.54
C PRO A 397 8.21 -10.42 -10.04
N LEU A 398 7.37 -11.17 -9.32
CA LEU A 398 7.28 -11.12 -7.86
C LEU A 398 8.20 -12.13 -7.18
N ALA A 399 9.49 -11.84 -7.28
CA ALA A 399 10.31 -11.94 -6.09
C ALA A 399 10.23 -10.62 -5.31
N PRO A 400 10.49 -10.64 -3.99
CA PRO A 400 10.75 -9.41 -3.27
C PRO A 400 11.92 -8.64 -3.89
N ALA A 401 11.70 -7.35 -4.16
CA ALA A 401 12.78 -6.40 -4.37
C ALA A 401 13.33 -5.97 -3.00
N VAL A 402 14.55 -6.37 -2.67
CA VAL A 402 15.37 -5.69 -1.64
C VAL A 402 16.69 -5.31 -2.28
N VAL A 403 17.04 -4.02 -2.18
CA VAL A 403 18.34 -3.51 -2.59
C VAL A 403 19.43 -4.23 -1.79
N PRO A 404 20.43 -4.86 -2.43
CA PRO A 404 21.60 -5.41 -1.74
C PRO A 404 22.55 -4.27 -1.32
N ALA A 405 22.03 -3.35 -0.51
CA ALA A 405 22.75 -2.22 0.05
C ALA A 405 23.69 -2.75 1.15
N THR A 406 24.86 -3.23 0.71
CA THR A 406 26.03 -3.43 1.54
C THR A 406 26.30 -2.18 2.40
N PRO A 407 26.90 -2.32 3.59
CA PRO A 407 27.17 -1.18 4.43
C PRO A 407 28.15 -0.25 3.69
N ILE A 408 27.97 1.06 3.85
CA ILE A 408 28.75 2.09 3.14
C ILE A 408 29.44 3.03 4.13
N ILE A 409 30.47 3.70 3.66
CA ILE A 409 31.24 4.70 4.42
C ILE A 409 30.41 6.00 4.46
N SER A 410 29.69 6.24 5.56
CA SER A 410 28.78 7.37 5.70
C SER A 410 29.47 8.66 6.15
N ALA A 411 30.50 8.54 6.99
CA ALA A 411 31.31 9.66 7.46
C ALA A 411 32.76 9.24 7.71
N VAL A 412 33.67 10.15 7.37
CA VAL A 412 35.11 10.00 7.56
C VAL A 412 35.62 11.26 8.22
N VAL A 413 36.28 11.11 9.37
CA VAL A 413 37.01 12.21 9.99
C VAL A 413 38.50 11.85 9.87
N PRO A 414 39.30 12.56 9.02
CA PRO A 414 40.60 12.12 8.51
C PRO A 414 41.69 12.32 9.57
N GLY A 415 41.58 11.53 10.61
CA GLY A 415 41.74 12.06 11.94
C GLY A 415 41.51 11.00 13.01
N VAL A 416 40.48 10.15 12.88
CA VAL A 416 39.69 9.71 14.06
C VAL A 416 39.15 8.30 13.91
N ALA A 417 38.32 8.18 12.88
CA ALA A 417 37.22 7.27 12.90
C ALA A 417 36.55 7.21 11.52
N VAL A 418 35.99 6.05 11.25
CA VAL A 418 35.15 5.81 10.06
C VAL A 418 33.83 5.25 10.54
N GLN A 419 32.75 5.81 9.99
CA GLN A 419 31.39 5.39 10.27
C GLN A 419 30.89 4.53 9.10
N LEU A 420 30.52 3.29 9.41
CA LEU A 420 29.87 2.36 8.50
C LEU A 420 28.37 2.38 8.80
N HIS A 421 27.56 2.88 7.87
CA HIS A 421 26.11 2.83 8.02
C HIS A 421 25.57 1.50 7.49
N ASN A 422 24.66 0.88 8.24
CA ASN A 422 23.81 -0.19 7.75
C ASN A 422 22.48 0.41 7.27
N PRO A 423 22.22 0.49 5.95
CA PRO A 423 20.97 1.02 5.42
C PRO A 423 19.80 0.02 5.52
N CYS A 424 20.05 -1.25 5.82
CA CYS A 424 19.02 -2.29 5.86
C CYS A 424 18.10 -2.16 7.09
N ALA A 425 16.90 -2.74 6.98
CA ALA A 425 15.92 -2.78 8.07
C ALA A 425 16.21 -3.86 9.14
N GLU A 426 17.34 -4.55 9.05
CA GLU A 426 17.75 -5.66 9.93
C GLU A 426 19.23 -5.53 10.33
N ASP A 427 19.60 -6.16 11.45
CA ASP A 427 20.95 -6.16 12.02
C ASP A 427 21.94 -6.93 11.11
N MET A 428 23.00 -6.25 10.65
CA MET A 428 23.93 -6.79 9.66
C MET A 428 25.25 -7.27 10.30
N PRO A 429 25.57 -8.57 10.24
CA PRO A 429 26.86 -9.10 10.69
C PRO A 429 28.00 -8.74 9.72
N LEU A 430 29.16 -8.37 10.28
CA LEU A 430 30.33 -7.93 9.54
C LEU A 430 31.40 -9.02 9.37
N ASP A 431 31.07 -10.29 9.59
CA ASP A 431 32.02 -11.42 9.61
C ASP A 431 32.77 -11.68 8.29
N SER A 432 32.17 -11.24 7.19
CA SER A 432 32.69 -11.28 5.82
C SER A 432 33.40 -9.99 5.39
N TYR A 433 33.44 -8.96 6.24
CA TYR A 433 33.92 -7.63 5.87
C TYR A 433 35.29 -7.32 6.49
N SER A 434 36.08 -6.57 5.73
CA SER A 434 37.37 -6.03 6.16
C SER A 434 37.50 -4.57 5.71
N PHE A 435 38.17 -3.75 6.51
CA PHE A 435 38.46 -2.36 6.20
C PHE A 435 39.93 -2.19 5.81
N ILE A 436 40.22 -1.36 4.79
CA ILE A 436 41.59 -1.05 4.35
C ILE A 436 41.87 0.46 4.40
N SER A 437 43.00 0.83 5.01
CA SER A 437 43.50 2.21 5.13
C SER A 437 45.02 2.23 5.03
N GLY A 438 45.58 2.98 4.07
CA GLY A 438 47.02 2.94 3.81
C GLY A 438 47.45 1.54 3.38
N THR A 439 48.25 0.86 4.21
CA THR A 439 48.47 -0.59 4.04
C THR A 439 47.66 -1.44 5.03
N SER A 440 46.95 -0.87 6.00
CA SER A 440 46.24 -1.60 7.07
C SER A 440 45.12 -2.50 6.57
N VAL A 441 44.96 -3.71 7.14
CA VAL A 441 43.76 -4.56 6.94
C VAL A 441 43.13 -4.92 8.28
N VAL A 442 41.88 -4.49 8.50
CA VAL A 442 41.12 -4.72 9.73
C VAL A 442 39.97 -5.67 9.46
N SER A 443 39.97 -6.87 10.04
CA SER A 443 38.82 -7.78 9.92
C SER A 443 37.73 -7.41 10.92
N LEU A 444 36.49 -7.28 10.45
CA LEU A 444 35.34 -6.84 11.25
C LEU A 444 34.57 -8.03 11.88
N ARG A 445 35.25 -9.16 12.08
CA ARG A 445 34.64 -10.41 12.53
C ARG A 445 34.15 -10.36 13.98
N ASN A 446 33.03 -11.05 14.22
CA ASN A 446 32.21 -11.04 15.42
C ASN A 446 31.68 -9.63 15.77
N LYS A 447 31.36 -8.81 14.76
CA LYS A 447 30.72 -7.48 14.90
C LYS A 447 29.42 -7.44 14.10
N VAL A 448 28.47 -6.62 14.58
CA VAL A 448 27.15 -6.44 13.98
C VAL A 448 26.83 -4.95 13.97
N VAL A 449 26.22 -4.47 12.88
CA VAL A 449 25.68 -3.11 12.75
C VAL A 449 24.16 -3.20 12.85
N PRO A 450 23.50 -2.56 13.84
CA PRO A 450 22.05 -2.68 13.98
C PRO A 450 21.25 -2.20 12.77
N ALA A 451 19.99 -2.61 12.67
CA ALA A 451 19.02 -2.15 11.68
C ALA A 451 18.97 -0.61 11.60
N ARG A 452 19.18 -0.05 10.40
CA ARG A 452 19.32 1.40 10.14
C ARG A 452 20.36 2.10 11.04
N GLY A 453 21.29 1.34 11.63
CA GLY A 453 22.28 1.80 12.59
C GLY A 453 23.61 2.21 11.96
N MET A 454 24.56 2.59 12.81
CA MET A 454 25.94 2.87 12.39
C MET A 454 26.93 2.14 13.31
N PHE A 455 28.05 1.72 12.73
CA PHE A 455 29.17 1.10 13.42
C PHE A 455 30.42 1.95 13.21
N VAL A 456 31.09 2.30 14.29
CA VAL A 456 32.18 3.28 14.28
C VAL A 456 33.49 2.61 14.66
N LEU A 457 34.46 2.69 13.75
CA LEU A 457 35.86 2.33 13.98
C LEU A 457 36.60 3.55 14.52
N TYR A 458 37.53 3.40 15.47
CA TYR A 458 38.27 4.52 16.08
C TYR A 458 39.63 4.08 16.68
N SER A 459 40.53 5.03 16.94
CA SER A 459 41.83 4.83 17.62
C SER A 459 41.71 4.83 19.16
N ASP A 460 42.73 4.30 19.84
CA ASP A 460 42.68 3.90 21.26
C ASP A 460 43.05 5.03 22.26
N GLU A 461 43.67 6.13 21.79
CA GLU A 461 44.24 7.16 22.69
C GLU A 461 43.20 8.09 23.34
N ASP A 462 42.09 8.42 22.67
CA ASP A 462 41.10 9.41 23.13
C ASP A 462 39.97 8.85 24.04
N ILE A 463 39.92 7.53 24.24
CA ILE A 463 38.86 6.84 24.99
C ILE A 463 38.81 7.25 26.49
N ALA A 464 39.92 7.78 27.02
CA ALA A 464 40.14 7.97 28.45
C ALA A 464 39.14 8.92 29.17
N GLY A 465 38.44 9.78 28.44
CA GLY A 465 37.54 10.81 29.00
C GLY A 465 36.04 10.52 28.99
N ILE A 466 35.55 9.60 28.14
CA ILE A 466 34.12 9.57 27.76
C ILE A 466 33.33 8.40 28.40
N LEU A 467 33.99 7.32 28.85
CA LEU A 467 33.31 6.17 29.51
C LEU A 467 33.99 5.72 30.82
N PRO A 468 33.24 5.45 31.91
CA PRO A 468 33.78 4.92 33.17
C PRO A 468 34.38 3.50 33.11
N LYS A 469 35.65 3.43 32.67
CA LYS A 469 36.69 2.44 33.05
C LYS A 469 36.29 0.98 33.37
N LYS A 470 36.37 0.13 32.33
CA LYS A 470 37.17 -1.14 32.25
C LYS A 470 36.78 -2.34 33.17
N PRO A 471 37.13 -3.62 32.85
CA PRO A 471 38.27 -4.05 32.01
C PRO A 471 38.01 -5.02 30.83
N GLU A 472 39.06 -5.12 30.00
CA GLU A 472 39.51 -6.25 29.17
C GLU A 472 38.57 -6.90 28.13
N TYR A 473 38.67 -6.39 26.89
CA TYR A 473 38.90 -7.20 25.68
C TYR A 473 39.92 -6.49 24.77
N LYS A 474 40.48 -7.19 23.76
CA LYS A 474 41.59 -6.70 22.90
C LYS A 474 41.19 -6.65 21.42
N ALA A 475 41.43 -5.52 20.75
CA ALA A 475 41.98 -5.40 19.38
C ALA A 475 42.01 -3.91 18.97
N GLN A 476 43.11 -3.46 18.36
CA GLN A 476 43.30 -2.11 17.81
C GLN A 476 43.38 -2.18 16.27
N CYS A 477 42.95 -1.13 15.58
CA CYS A 477 43.56 -0.67 14.32
C CYS A 477 43.06 0.75 13.99
N SER A 478 43.72 1.42 13.05
CA SER A 478 43.69 2.88 12.97
C SER A 478 44.09 3.38 11.56
N LEU A 479 43.83 4.66 11.24
CA LEU A 479 43.45 5.09 9.86
C LEU A 479 44.42 6.09 9.16
N ASP A 480 45.61 5.67 8.71
CA ASP A 480 46.58 6.54 8.00
C ASP A 480 46.17 6.87 6.55
N GLY A 481 45.26 7.84 6.46
CA GLY A 481 44.50 8.15 5.25
C GLY A 481 45.23 8.92 4.15
N THR A 482 45.09 8.42 2.92
CA THR A 482 45.13 9.19 1.66
C THR A 482 44.08 8.68 0.68
N SER A 483 43.78 7.38 0.74
CA SER A 483 42.54 6.74 0.29
C SER A 483 42.14 5.61 1.25
N MET A 484 40.90 5.15 1.16
CA MET A 484 40.35 4.06 1.99
C MET A 484 39.39 3.20 1.18
N ALA A 485 39.28 1.92 1.51
CA ALA A 485 38.34 0.99 0.89
C ALA A 485 37.67 0.07 1.92
N LEU A 486 36.36 -0.13 1.76
CA LEU A 486 35.61 -1.19 2.44
C LEU A 486 35.53 -2.42 1.53
N LEU A 487 35.84 -3.60 2.07
CA LEU A 487 35.83 -4.86 1.33
C LEU A 487 34.86 -5.87 1.95
N LYS A 488 34.22 -6.69 1.10
CA LYS A 488 33.39 -7.85 1.46
C LYS A 488 33.91 -9.09 0.74
N ASN A 489 34.26 -10.14 1.49
CA ASN A 489 34.90 -11.36 0.97
C ASN A 489 36.16 -11.08 0.09
N GLY A 490 36.82 -9.94 0.29
CA GLY A 490 37.98 -9.51 -0.50
C GLY A 490 37.64 -8.72 -1.77
N VAL A 491 36.37 -8.49 -2.10
CA VAL A 491 35.95 -7.59 -3.19
C VAL A 491 35.70 -6.19 -2.62
N VAL A 492 36.13 -5.14 -3.32
CA VAL A 492 35.91 -3.74 -2.92
C VAL A 492 34.43 -3.36 -3.11
N VAL A 493 33.87 -2.68 -2.11
CA VAL A 493 32.45 -2.32 -2.00
C VAL A 493 32.23 -0.81 -2.07
N ASP A 494 33.10 -0.03 -1.42
CA ASP A 494 33.00 1.43 -1.32
C ASP A 494 34.41 2.02 -1.12
N VAL A 495 34.66 3.21 -1.67
CA VAL A 495 36.00 3.84 -1.74
C VAL A 495 35.93 5.35 -1.54
N VAL A 496 36.88 5.90 -0.78
CA VAL A 496 37.10 7.35 -0.68
C VAL A 496 38.53 7.67 -1.12
N GLY A 497 38.69 8.59 -2.08
CA GLY A 497 39.97 8.94 -2.70
C GLY A 497 40.31 8.07 -3.93
N SER A 498 41.60 7.98 -4.26
CA SER A 498 42.12 7.13 -5.35
C SER A 498 43.11 6.11 -4.79
N LEU A 499 42.99 4.84 -5.20
CA LEU A 499 43.81 3.73 -4.71
C LEU A 499 45.26 3.80 -5.21
N ASP A 500 45.46 4.30 -6.44
CA ASP A 500 46.78 4.39 -7.07
C ASP A 500 47.49 5.75 -6.83
N ALA A 501 46.80 6.71 -6.21
CA ALA A 501 47.34 8.02 -5.90
C ALA A 501 48.26 7.97 -4.66
N GLY A 502 49.53 7.62 -4.87
CA GLY A 502 50.58 7.70 -3.85
C GLY A 502 50.65 9.08 -3.15
N PRO A 503 51.24 9.16 -1.94
CA PRO A 503 50.90 10.15 -0.91
C PRO A 503 51.09 11.62 -1.32
N SER A 504 50.06 12.17 -1.98
CA SER A 504 49.95 13.57 -2.36
C SER A 504 49.74 14.43 -1.12
N THR A 505 50.75 15.23 -0.77
CA THR A 505 50.75 16.11 0.42
C THR A 505 49.82 17.34 0.30
N LYS A 506 48.93 17.35 -0.69
CA LYS A 506 47.91 18.39 -0.91
C LYS A 506 46.52 17.83 -0.58
N PRO A 507 45.84 18.36 0.46
CA PRO A 507 44.49 17.92 0.78
C PRO A 507 43.52 18.37 -0.32
N TRP A 508 42.63 17.45 -0.71
CA TRP A 508 41.83 17.56 -1.92
C TRP A 508 40.79 18.70 -1.87
N PRO A 509 40.40 19.24 -3.05
CA PRO A 509 39.21 20.06 -3.17
C PRO A 509 37.95 19.25 -2.85
N VAL A 510 36.91 19.91 -2.35
CA VAL A 510 35.51 19.43 -2.32
C VAL A 510 34.62 20.67 -2.40
N ALA A 511 33.49 20.60 -3.10
CA ALA A 511 32.52 21.71 -3.20
C ALA A 511 33.12 23.07 -3.61
N GLY A 512 34.18 23.05 -4.43
CA GLY A 512 34.93 24.25 -4.86
C GLY A 512 35.97 24.78 -3.87
N ILE A 513 36.02 24.29 -2.63
CA ILE A 513 37.01 24.70 -1.62
C ILE A 513 38.30 23.88 -1.81
N SER A 514 39.34 24.51 -2.35
CA SER A 514 40.60 23.89 -2.84
C SER A 514 41.48 23.15 -1.82
N ARG A 515 41.10 23.12 -0.54
CA ARG A 515 41.75 22.34 0.54
C ARG A 515 40.74 21.76 1.54
N ALA A 516 39.50 21.52 1.10
CA ALA A 516 38.36 21.16 1.95
C ALA A 516 38.71 20.07 2.99
N LEU A 517 39.30 18.96 2.54
CA LEU A 517 39.62 17.78 3.34
C LEU A 517 40.64 18.00 4.49
N ALA A 518 41.28 19.17 4.59
CA ALA A 518 42.11 19.54 5.76
C ALA A 518 41.58 20.75 6.55
N LEU A 519 40.50 21.38 6.10
CA LEU A 519 39.95 22.63 6.63
C LEU A 519 38.48 22.52 7.06
N HIS A 520 37.81 21.39 6.77
CA HIS A 520 36.39 21.15 7.02
C HIS A 520 36.19 19.68 7.41
N THR A 521 35.17 19.41 8.22
CA THR A 521 34.62 18.05 8.40
C THR A 521 33.67 17.78 7.23
N ILE A 522 33.77 16.62 6.57
CA ILE A 522 32.93 16.29 5.39
C ILE A 522 31.90 15.21 5.75
N VAL A 523 30.67 15.40 5.30
CA VAL A 523 29.54 14.47 5.54
C VAL A 523 28.79 14.27 4.23
N ARG A 524 28.49 13.03 3.83
CA ARG A 524 27.77 12.78 2.56
C ARG A 524 26.31 13.20 2.70
N LYS A 525 25.74 13.75 1.61
CA LYS A 525 24.32 14.14 1.55
C LYS A 525 23.41 12.91 1.69
N SER A 526 22.32 13.05 2.44
CA SER A 526 21.38 11.99 2.82
C SER A 526 20.75 11.23 1.63
N GLU A 527 20.58 11.95 0.53
CA GLU A 527 19.97 11.50 -0.72
C GLU A 527 20.92 10.69 -1.62
N VAL A 528 22.22 10.59 -1.27
CA VAL A 528 23.24 9.88 -2.06
C VAL A 528 23.38 8.44 -1.56
N THR A 529 22.64 7.53 -2.18
CA THR A 529 22.45 6.14 -1.72
C THR A 529 23.40 5.10 -2.34
N VAL A 530 24.32 5.51 -3.23
CA VAL A 530 25.24 4.61 -3.95
C VAL A 530 26.66 5.20 -4.00
N GLY A 531 27.70 4.37 -3.96
CA GLY A 531 29.11 4.77 -4.18
C GLY A 531 29.42 4.91 -5.68
N ASN A 532 30.18 5.95 -6.06
CA ASN A 532 30.49 6.21 -7.47
C ASN A 532 31.66 5.37 -8.00
N ALA A 533 31.55 4.95 -9.27
CA ALA A 533 32.57 4.17 -9.96
C ALA A 533 33.61 5.02 -10.73
N SER A 534 33.42 6.35 -10.81
CA SER A 534 34.29 7.26 -11.58
C SER A 534 35.39 7.86 -10.70
N PRO A 535 36.66 7.95 -11.18
CA PRO A 535 37.77 8.42 -10.36
C PRO A 535 37.67 9.92 -10.01
N TRP A 536 38.14 10.25 -8.79
CA TRP A 536 38.14 11.60 -8.19
C TRP A 536 39.03 12.65 -8.92
N SER A 537 39.49 12.35 -10.14
CA SER A 537 40.37 13.21 -10.94
C SER A 537 39.61 14.25 -11.76
N ASP A 538 38.33 14.02 -12.09
CA ASP A 538 37.48 15.03 -12.73
C ASP A 538 36.51 15.64 -11.70
N ALA A 539 36.56 16.97 -11.54
CA ALA A 539 35.76 17.68 -10.57
C ALA A 539 34.30 17.93 -10.99
N ALA A 540 33.97 17.73 -12.28
CA ALA A 540 32.64 17.92 -12.83
C ALA A 540 31.79 16.63 -12.82
N GLU A 541 32.43 15.46 -12.95
CA GLU A 541 31.75 14.16 -13.07
C GLU A 541 32.00 13.20 -11.89
N SER A 542 32.69 13.64 -10.83
CA SER A 542 32.86 12.87 -9.59
C SER A 542 32.17 13.52 -8.39
N SER A 543 31.99 12.73 -7.32
CA SER A 543 31.36 13.13 -6.05
C SER A 543 31.91 14.42 -5.43
N GLN A 544 33.12 14.83 -5.82
CA GLN A 544 33.81 16.02 -5.33
C GLN A 544 33.02 17.33 -5.55
N GLY A 545 32.39 17.46 -6.72
CA GLY A 545 31.76 18.68 -7.21
C GLY A 545 32.71 19.89 -7.39
N THR A 546 32.15 20.95 -7.96
CA THR A 546 32.80 22.28 -8.11
C THR A 546 32.16 23.36 -7.24
N SER A 547 31.03 23.06 -6.60
CA SER A 547 30.24 23.93 -5.71
C SER A 547 29.55 23.11 -4.62
N ALA A 548 28.96 23.75 -3.60
CA ALA A 548 28.19 23.05 -2.56
C ALA A 548 26.99 22.26 -3.12
N ASP A 549 26.38 22.75 -4.19
CA ASP A 549 25.21 22.12 -4.81
C ASP A 549 25.63 20.90 -5.65
N SER A 550 26.70 21.04 -6.45
CA SER A 550 27.26 19.97 -7.31
C SER A 550 28.12 18.94 -6.57
N SER A 551 28.40 19.15 -5.29
CA SER A 551 29.10 18.20 -4.41
C SER A 551 28.12 17.20 -3.79
N GLU A 552 28.48 15.93 -3.72
CA GLU A 552 27.75 14.92 -2.93
C GLU A 552 27.98 15.07 -1.42
N TRP A 553 28.86 15.99 -1.01
CA TRP A 553 29.31 16.16 0.37
C TRP A 553 28.99 17.58 0.86
N VAL A 554 28.48 17.64 2.10
CA VAL A 554 28.34 18.86 2.90
C VAL A 554 29.67 19.14 3.60
N LEU A 555 30.11 20.40 3.57
CA LEU A 555 31.29 20.87 4.30
C LEU A 555 30.88 21.58 5.59
N LEU A 556 31.27 21.00 6.73
CA LEU A 556 31.08 21.56 8.06
C LEU A 556 32.39 22.17 8.59
N PRO A 557 32.35 23.12 9.55
CA PRO A 557 33.57 23.68 10.15
C PRO A 557 34.54 22.61 10.67
N LYS A 558 35.85 22.89 10.64
CA LYS A 558 36.84 21.92 11.13
C LYS A 558 36.62 21.62 12.61
N GLY A 559 36.62 20.33 12.97
CA GLY A 559 36.40 19.89 14.34
C GLY A 559 34.92 19.86 14.76
N SER A 560 33.97 20.07 13.84
CA SER A 560 32.55 19.77 14.10
C SER A 560 32.29 18.28 14.38
N MET A 561 33.25 17.42 14.02
CA MET A 561 33.46 16.08 14.59
C MET A 561 34.94 16.04 15.03
N ALA A 562 35.26 15.56 16.25
CA ALA A 562 36.57 15.71 16.92
C ALA A 562 37.59 14.58 16.61
N ASP A 563 38.89 14.79 16.88
CA ASP A 563 40.05 14.07 16.26
C ASP A 563 40.73 12.87 17.06
N GLY A 564 41.46 11.88 16.44
CA GLY A 564 42.29 10.76 17.07
C GLY A 564 42.67 9.43 16.26
N ASN A 565 43.94 9.10 15.88
CA ASN A 565 44.28 8.44 14.55
C ASN A 565 45.19 7.13 14.41
N TRP A 566 45.38 6.62 13.14
CA TRP A 566 46.52 5.91 12.38
C TRP A 566 47.10 4.43 12.49
N SER A 567 47.33 3.73 11.33
CA SER A 567 48.19 2.52 10.99
C SER A 567 47.79 1.06 11.45
N LEU A 568 48.23 -0.13 10.95
CA LEU A 568 48.97 -0.76 9.77
C LEU A 568 48.55 -2.29 9.69
N ALA A 569 48.79 -3.26 8.74
CA ALA A 569 49.44 -3.48 7.41
C ALA A 569 48.75 -4.65 6.57
N ALA A 570 49.24 -5.10 5.37
CA ALA A 570 48.58 -6.04 4.39
C ALA A 570 49.50 -7.06 3.65
N ASP A 571 48.95 -8.17 3.08
CA ASP A 571 49.40 -8.79 1.79
C ASP A 571 48.53 -9.98 1.23
N ASN A 572 48.67 -10.29 -0.08
CA ASN A 572 48.20 -11.46 -0.87
C ASN A 572 46.68 -11.71 -1.15
N MET A 573 46.31 -11.87 -2.44
CA MET A 573 44.97 -12.31 -2.91
C MET A 573 45.02 -13.20 -4.17
N ARG A 574 43.96 -14.00 -4.39
CA ARG A 574 43.62 -14.70 -5.65
C ARG A 574 42.12 -14.59 -5.90
N ALA A 575 41.69 -14.64 -7.16
CA ALA A 575 40.29 -14.54 -7.57
C ALA A 575 39.75 -15.85 -8.14
N GLU A 576 38.50 -16.19 -7.79
CA GLU A 576 37.65 -17.19 -8.43
C GLU A 576 36.24 -16.63 -8.60
N TRP A 577 35.47 -17.15 -9.55
CA TRP A 577 34.12 -16.68 -9.85
C TRP A 577 33.08 -17.30 -8.90
N VAL A 578 32.20 -16.46 -8.38
CA VAL A 578 30.93 -16.87 -7.74
C VAL A 578 29.80 -16.24 -8.54
N ALA A 579 28.80 -17.03 -8.92
CA ALA A 579 27.62 -16.49 -9.60
C ALA A 579 26.87 -15.51 -8.69
N ALA A 580 26.44 -14.37 -9.23
CA ALA A 580 25.60 -13.45 -8.49
C ALA A 580 24.26 -14.11 -8.14
N ALA A 581 23.70 -13.77 -6.97
CA ALA A 581 22.30 -14.06 -6.71
C ALA A 581 21.44 -13.35 -7.78
N PRO A 582 20.35 -13.97 -8.26
CA PRO A 582 19.50 -13.36 -9.29
C PRO A 582 18.93 -12.01 -8.82
N PRO A 583 18.72 -11.03 -9.72
CA PRO A 583 18.25 -9.71 -9.33
C PRO A 583 16.94 -9.78 -8.54
N ALA A 584 16.83 -8.99 -7.48
CA ALA A 584 15.64 -8.94 -6.65
C ALA A 584 14.47 -8.38 -7.48
N GLY A 585 13.39 -9.16 -7.65
CA GLY A 585 12.32 -8.88 -8.61
C GLY A 585 12.57 -9.42 -10.04
N SER A 586 13.50 -10.37 -10.24
CA SER A 586 13.63 -11.11 -11.50
C SER A 586 12.81 -12.41 -11.51
N HIS A 587 12.66 -13.00 -12.70
CA HIS A 587 12.00 -14.31 -12.88
C HIS A 587 12.70 -15.41 -12.06
N GLU A 588 14.04 -15.46 -12.09
CA GLU A 588 14.84 -16.47 -11.40
C GLU A 588 14.76 -16.34 -9.87
N ALA A 589 14.63 -15.10 -9.35
CA ALA A 589 14.38 -14.89 -7.93
C ALA A 589 12.96 -15.37 -7.53
N ALA A 590 11.97 -15.23 -8.42
CA ALA A 590 10.61 -15.69 -8.16
C ALA A 590 10.51 -17.23 -8.22
N VAL A 591 11.28 -17.86 -9.13
CA VAL A 591 11.52 -19.31 -9.15
C VAL A 591 12.10 -19.76 -7.81
N ALA A 592 13.18 -19.13 -7.35
CA ALA A 592 13.84 -19.48 -6.09
C ALA A 592 12.91 -19.36 -4.87
N HIS A 593 12.04 -18.34 -4.82
CA HIS A 593 11.03 -18.20 -3.77
C HIS A 593 10.02 -19.34 -3.80
N LEU A 594 9.46 -19.66 -4.96
CA LEU A 594 8.47 -20.75 -5.14
C LEU A 594 9.05 -22.15 -4.88
N THR A 595 10.36 -22.35 -5.03
CA THR A 595 11.04 -23.62 -4.68
C THR A 595 11.52 -23.69 -3.24
N SER A 596 11.56 -22.57 -2.49
CA SER A 596 12.15 -22.51 -1.15
C SER A 596 11.40 -23.30 -0.07
N GLY A 597 10.16 -23.72 -0.34
CA GLY A 597 9.31 -24.44 0.61
C GLY A 597 8.06 -25.05 -0.03
N PRO A 598 7.08 -25.49 0.78
CA PRO A 598 5.79 -25.94 0.28
C PRO A 598 4.92 -24.76 -0.18
N VAL A 599 4.20 -24.95 -1.28
CA VAL A 599 3.16 -24.06 -1.80
C VAL A 599 1.79 -24.72 -1.71
N ALA A 600 0.72 -23.94 -1.63
CA ALA A 600 -0.65 -24.46 -1.63
C ALA A 600 -1.45 -23.85 -2.79
N ALA A 601 -1.82 -24.69 -3.76
CA ALA A 601 -2.69 -24.33 -4.87
C ALA A 601 -4.14 -24.64 -4.53
N LEU A 602 -5.06 -23.70 -4.80
CA LEU A 602 -6.49 -23.83 -4.59
C LEU A 602 -7.23 -23.35 -5.83
N ALA A 603 -8.12 -24.20 -6.36
CA ALA A 603 -9.09 -23.81 -7.37
C ALA A 603 -10.42 -23.45 -6.69
N PHE A 604 -10.99 -22.32 -7.07
CA PHE A 604 -12.30 -21.82 -6.61
C PHE A 604 -13.22 -21.65 -7.81
N SER A 605 -14.53 -21.87 -7.62
CA SER A 605 -15.55 -21.59 -8.63
C SER A 605 -16.73 -20.79 -8.04
N GLY A 606 -17.28 -19.86 -8.81
CA GLY A 606 -18.38 -18.99 -8.41
C GLY A 606 -18.62 -17.85 -9.41
N LYS A 607 -19.63 -17.00 -9.15
CA LYS A 607 -19.92 -15.85 -10.01
C LYS A 607 -18.82 -14.78 -9.90
N GLY A 608 -18.21 -14.40 -11.03
CA GLY A 608 -17.14 -13.41 -11.06
C GLY A 608 -15.91 -13.80 -10.22
N ALA A 609 -15.64 -15.10 -10.07
CA ALA A 609 -14.68 -15.63 -9.11
C ALA A 609 -13.28 -15.03 -9.23
N VAL A 610 -12.84 -14.68 -10.44
CA VAL A 610 -11.55 -14.00 -10.66
C VAL A 610 -11.52 -12.64 -9.96
N ALA A 611 -12.53 -11.79 -10.19
CA ALA A 611 -12.62 -10.46 -9.58
C ALA A 611 -12.78 -10.54 -8.06
N GLN A 612 -13.65 -11.43 -7.57
CA GLN A 612 -13.85 -11.62 -6.13
C GLN A 612 -12.57 -12.06 -5.41
N LEU A 613 -11.84 -13.05 -5.95
CA LEU A 613 -10.63 -13.56 -5.31
C LEU A 613 -9.47 -12.55 -5.36
N ASN A 614 -9.37 -11.76 -6.43
CA ASN A 614 -8.42 -10.64 -6.50
C ASN A 614 -8.74 -9.57 -5.44
N ALA A 615 -10.01 -9.20 -5.27
CA ALA A 615 -10.45 -8.26 -4.24
C ALA A 615 -10.18 -8.77 -2.81
N LEU A 616 -10.45 -10.06 -2.53
CA LEU A 616 -10.15 -10.69 -1.24
C LEU A 616 -8.65 -10.73 -0.91
N MET A 617 -7.79 -10.93 -1.92
CA MET A 617 -6.34 -10.89 -1.75
C MET A 617 -5.81 -9.46 -1.65
N GLY A 618 -6.41 -8.50 -2.35
CA GLY A 618 -6.02 -7.08 -2.38
C GLY A 618 -4.75 -6.80 -3.20
N PRO A 619 -4.18 -5.57 -3.10
CA PRO A 619 -2.94 -5.20 -3.79
C PRO A 619 -1.79 -6.16 -3.47
N VAL A 620 -0.86 -6.33 -4.42
CA VAL A 620 0.19 -7.35 -4.29
C VAL A 620 1.18 -7.04 -3.17
N ASN A 621 1.63 -5.79 -3.07
CA ASN A 621 2.53 -5.35 -2.00
C ASN A 621 1.76 -5.29 -0.66
N PRO A 622 2.17 -6.01 0.41
CA PRO A 622 1.44 -6.02 1.67
C PRO A 622 1.35 -4.68 2.40
N LEU A 623 2.31 -3.77 2.24
CA LEU A 623 2.21 -2.44 2.87
C LEU A 623 1.26 -1.54 2.09
N GLU A 624 1.31 -1.60 0.75
CA GLU A 624 0.31 -0.96 -0.11
C GLU A 624 -1.10 -1.50 0.22
N ALA A 625 -1.24 -2.81 0.42
CA ALA A 625 -2.48 -3.46 0.81
C ALA A 625 -2.96 -3.04 2.21
N LYS A 626 -2.06 -2.92 3.22
CA LYS A 626 -2.39 -2.41 4.56
C LYS A 626 -2.90 -0.97 4.55
N VAL A 627 -2.46 -0.16 3.57
CA VAL A 627 -3.04 1.16 3.34
C VAL A 627 -4.35 1.03 2.57
N ARG A 628 -4.34 0.47 1.36
CA ARG A 628 -5.47 0.53 0.41
C ARG A 628 -6.69 -0.30 0.80
N CYS A 629 -6.47 -1.49 1.36
CA CYS A 629 -7.54 -2.43 1.74
C CYS A 629 -7.09 -3.29 2.94
N PRO A 630 -6.98 -2.74 4.17
CA PRO A 630 -6.42 -3.45 5.32
C PRO A 630 -7.16 -4.75 5.71
N GLY A 631 -8.43 -4.90 5.32
CA GLY A 631 -9.19 -6.15 5.51
C GLY A 631 -8.82 -7.30 4.55
N CYS A 632 -8.01 -7.07 3.52
CA CYS A 632 -7.63 -8.11 2.56
C CYS A 632 -6.55 -9.08 3.11
N LEU A 633 -6.43 -10.23 2.46
CA LEU A 633 -5.57 -11.32 2.91
C LEU A 633 -4.08 -10.96 2.80
N ARG A 634 -3.63 -10.23 1.76
CA ARG A 634 -2.24 -9.78 1.65
C ARG A 634 -1.88 -8.76 2.74
N ALA A 635 -2.79 -7.84 3.06
CA ALA A 635 -2.62 -6.89 4.16
C ALA A 635 -2.52 -7.58 5.53
N ARG A 636 -3.37 -8.58 5.78
CA ARG A 636 -3.44 -9.31 7.05
C ARG A 636 -2.25 -10.25 7.29
N PHE A 637 -1.74 -10.91 6.25
CA PHE A 637 -0.74 -11.98 6.38
C PHE A 637 0.67 -11.62 5.89
N GLY A 638 0.85 -10.60 5.05
CA GLY A 638 2.19 -10.18 4.64
C GLY A 638 2.85 -9.32 5.71
N ALA A 639 4.08 -9.63 6.12
CA ALA A 639 4.78 -8.91 7.19
C ALA A 639 5.23 -7.51 6.73
N ASN A 640 5.88 -7.46 5.57
CA ASN A 640 6.62 -6.33 5.02
C ASN A 640 6.37 -6.20 3.50
N GLU A 641 7.00 -5.23 2.83
CA GLU A 641 6.91 -4.99 1.37
C GLU A 641 7.33 -6.21 0.53
N THR A 642 8.05 -7.14 1.14
CA THR A 642 8.73 -8.27 0.52
C THR A 642 8.04 -9.63 0.77
N SER A 643 7.00 -9.67 1.61
CA SER A 643 6.24 -10.91 1.86
C SER A 643 5.24 -11.18 0.73
N LEU A 644 5.50 -12.15 -0.14
CA LEU A 644 4.53 -12.49 -1.19
C LEU A 644 3.56 -13.56 -0.68
N VAL A 645 2.41 -13.16 -0.12
CA VAL A 645 1.42 -14.12 0.44
C VAL A 645 0.86 -15.09 -0.61
N GLY A 646 0.72 -14.67 -1.87
CA GLY A 646 0.22 -15.57 -2.91
C GLY A 646 -0.08 -14.90 -4.23
N TYR A 647 -0.06 -15.70 -5.29
CA TYR A 647 -0.55 -15.37 -6.62
C TYR A 647 -2.04 -15.68 -6.73
N VAL A 648 -2.72 -14.95 -7.61
CA VAL A 648 -4.10 -15.21 -8.05
C VAL A 648 -4.19 -15.01 -9.55
N SER A 649 -5.09 -15.72 -10.21
CA SER A 649 -5.30 -15.58 -11.65
C SER A 649 -5.79 -14.16 -12.01
N ALA A 650 -5.18 -13.54 -13.03
CA ALA A 650 -5.56 -12.20 -13.49
C ALA A 650 -6.80 -12.18 -14.41
N SER A 651 -7.06 -13.30 -15.11
CA SER A 651 -8.21 -13.48 -16.01
C SER A 651 -8.72 -14.92 -15.96
N SER A 652 -9.90 -15.17 -16.52
CA SER A 652 -10.47 -16.53 -16.66
C SER A 652 -9.66 -17.43 -17.59
N GLU A 653 -8.96 -16.87 -18.58
CA GLU A 653 -8.07 -17.62 -19.48
C GLU A 653 -6.78 -18.04 -18.77
N VAL A 654 -6.17 -17.12 -18.01
CA VAL A 654 -5.03 -17.41 -17.13
C VAL A 654 -5.42 -18.44 -16.08
N ALA A 655 -6.59 -18.29 -15.47
CA ALA A 655 -7.15 -19.26 -14.52
C ALA A 655 -7.32 -20.66 -15.12
N PHE A 656 -7.80 -20.78 -16.36
CA PHE A 656 -7.94 -22.07 -17.03
C PHE A 656 -6.57 -22.79 -17.13
N LYS A 657 -5.56 -22.09 -17.64
CA LYS A 657 -4.19 -22.62 -17.82
C LYS A 657 -3.59 -23.03 -16.47
N GLN A 658 -3.69 -22.17 -15.46
CA GLN A 658 -3.17 -22.40 -14.11
C GLN A 658 -3.89 -23.52 -13.35
N CYS A 659 -5.22 -23.61 -13.47
CA CYS A 659 -5.98 -24.71 -12.89
C CYS A 659 -5.62 -26.05 -13.54
N LYS A 660 -5.40 -26.11 -14.86
CA LYS A 660 -4.91 -27.34 -15.52
C LYS A 660 -3.47 -27.71 -15.13
N PHE A 661 -2.62 -26.73 -14.83
CA PHE A 661 -1.23 -26.96 -14.41
C PHE A 661 -1.10 -27.66 -13.04
N PHE A 662 -1.97 -27.32 -12.09
CA PHE A 662 -2.02 -27.99 -10.78
C PHE A 662 -3.00 -29.18 -10.74
N PHE A 663 -4.10 -29.10 -11.48
CA PHE A 663 -5.19 -30.08 -11.47
C PHE A 663 -5.61 -30.49 -12.90
N PRO A 664 -4.82 -31.30 -13.64
CA PRO A 664 -5.11 -31.64 -15.03
C PRO A 664 -6.53 -32.20 -15.26
N SER A 665 -7.01 -33.01 -14.31
CA SER A 665 -8.32 -33.67 -14.35
C SER A 665 -9.50 -32.80 -13.90
N ILE A 666 -9.29 -31.55 -13.47
CA ILE A 666 -10.38 -30.72 -12.93
C ILE A 666 -11.36 -30.32 -14.05
N PRO A 667 -12.69 -30.43 -13.86
CA PRO A 667 -13.65 -29.75 -14.71
C PRO A 667 -13.53 -28.24 -14.46
N ILE A 668 -13.42 -27.46 -15.53
CA ILE A 668 -13.30 -26.00 -15.45
C ILE A 668 -14.53 -25.40 -16.12
N ASP A 669 -15.28 -24.61 -15.36
CA ASP A 669 -16.35 -23.78 -15.88
C ASP A 669 -15.88 -22.32 -16.04
N PRO A 670 -16.39 -21.61 -17.07
CA PRO A 670 -17.38 -22.08 -18.04
C PRO A 670 -16.74 -23.00 -19.09
N LEU A 671 -17.46 -24.06 -19.50
CA LEU A 671 -17.27 -24.63 -20.84
C LEU A 671 -17.30 -23.48 -21.86
N PRO A 672 -16.32 -23.38 -22.79
CA PRO A 672 -16.27 -22.27 -23.75
C PRO A 672 -17.58 -22.22 -24.54
N ASP A 673 -18.11 -21.01 -24.74
CA ASP A 673 -19.42 -20.85 -25.38
C ASP A 673 -19.47 -21.47 -26.78
N SER A 674 -20.66 -21.72 -27.32
CA SER A 674 -20.82 -22.44 -28.59
C SER A 674 -20.18 -21.75 -29.82
N LYS A 675 -19.73 -20.50 -29.69
CA LYS A 675 -18.92 -19.77 -30.67
C LYS A 675 -17.43 -19.91 -30.35
N ALA A 676 -17.00 -19.63 -29.12
CA ALA A 676 -15.61 -19.78 -28.67
C ALA A 676 -15.09 -21.23 -28.83
N ALA A 677 -15.90 -22.23 -28.47
CA ALA A 677 -15.58 -23.64 -28.66
C ALA A 677 -15.43 -24.02 -30.14
N LYS A 678 -16.24 -23.44 -31.04
CA LYS A 678 -16.10 -23.66 -32.49
C LYS A 678 -14.84 -23.02 -33.04
N ILE A 679 -14.54 -21.79 -32.63
CA ILE A 679 -13.30 -21.08 -33.01
C ILE A 679 -12.07 -21.90 -32.59
N TYR A 680 -11.98 -22.31 -31.32
CA TYR A 680 -10.88 -23.15 -30.83
C TYR A 680 -10.76 -24.48 -31.59
N VAL A 681 -11.88 -25.15 -31.87
CA VAL A 681 -11.87 -26.38 -32.67
C VAL A 681 -11.39 -26.12 -34.10
N GLN A 682 -11.81 -25.04 -34.76
CA GLN A 682 -11.44 -24.74 -36.14
C GLN A 682 -10.01 -24.20 -36.30
N GLU A 683 -9.54 -23.37 -35.37
CA GLU A 683 -8.27 -22.63 -35.49
C GLU A 683 -7.10 -23.31 -34.77
N ALA A 684 -7.33 -24.02 -33.66
CA ALA A 684 -6.28 -24.71 -32.90
C ALA A 684 -6.33 -26.24 -33.08
N LEU A 685 -7.50 -26.87 -32.92
CA LEU A 685 -7.59 -28.34 -32.89
C LEU A 685 -7.51 -28.97 -34.29
N MET A 686 -8.27 -28.43 -35.26
CA MET A 686 -8.36 -29.02 -36.61
C MET A 686 -7.06 -28.97 -37.41
N PRO A 687 -6.21 -27.91 -37.36
CA PRO A 687 -4.92 -27.91 -38.04
C PRO A 687 -3.98 -29.01 -37.52
N THR A 688 -3.81 -29.11 -36.19
CA THR A 688 -2.99 -30.16 -35.56
C THR A 688 -3.53 -31.55 -35.86
N LEU A 689 -4.85 -31.77 -35.75
CA LEU A 689 -5.47 -33.05 -36.05
C LEU A 689 -5.31 -33.43 -37.53
N THR A 690 -5.43 -32.47 -38.44
CA THR A 690 -5.21 -32.69 -39.88
C THR A 690 -3.76 -33.07 -40.16
N ALA A 691 -2.79 -32.37 -39.57
CA ALA A 691 -1.37 -32.68 -39.71
C ALA A 691 -1.06 -34.10 -39.21
N GLY A 692 -1.49 -34.46 -37.99
CA GLY A 692 -1.26 -35.79 -37.42
C GLY A 692 -1.93 -36.92 -38.20
N LEU A 693 -3.13 -36.70 -38.74
CA LEU A 693 -3.81 -37.66 -39.61
C LEU A 693 -3.12 -37.81 -40.99
N VAL A 694 -2.59 -36.71 -41.55
CA VAL A 694 -1.82 -36.75 -42.80
C VAL A 694 -0.51 -37.50 -42.59
N GLU A 695 0.23 -37.23 -41.52
CA GLU A 695 1.49 -37.93 -41.21
C GLU A 695 1.25 -39.40 -40.88
N LEU A 696 0.20 -39.72 -40.11
CA LEU A 696 -0.23 -41.11 -39.86
C LEU A 696 -0.45 -41.88 -41.17
N CYS A 697 -1.08 -41.24 -42.17
CA CYS A 697 -1.32 -41.83 -43.49
C CYS A 697 -0.04 -42.00 -44.33
N GLN A 698 1.03 -41.26 -44.04
CA GLN A 698 2.34 -41.42 -44.67
C GLN A 698 3.16 -42.52 -43.96
N THR A 699 3.31 -42.41 -42.64
CA THR A 699 4.18 -43.25 -41.80
C THR A 699 3.62 -44.67 -41.61
N LYS A 700 2.30 -44.85 -41.62
CA LYS A 700 1.59 -46.15 -41.51
C LYS A 700 2.13 -47.06 -40.39
N PRO A 701 2.20 -46.58 -39.15
CA PRO A 701 2.73 -47.32 -38.00
C PRO A 701 1.89 -48.56 -37.66
N ALA A 702 2.52 -49.55 -37.02
CA ALA A 702 1.88 -50.84 -36.69
C ALA A 702 0.70 -50.73 -35.70
N ASN A 703 0.63 -49.65 -34.91
CA ASN A 703 -0.55 -49.32 -34.10
C ASN A 703 -0.95 -47.85 -34.35
N PRO A 704 -1.84 -47.59 -35.34
CA PRO A 704 -2.24 -46.25 -35.72
C PRO A 704 -2.84 -45.41 -34.59
N THR A 705 -3.60 -46.03 -33.68
CA THR A 705 -4.29 -45.32 -32.59
C THR A 705 -3.33 -44.86 -31.50
N VAL A 706 -2.38 -45.72 -31.11
CA VAL A 706 -1.36 -45.36 -30.10
C VAL A 706 -0.40 -44.33 -30.67
N TRP A 707 0.10 -44.54 -31.90
CA TRP A 707 1.00 -43.58 -32.55
C TRP A 707 0.36 -42.20 -32.73
N LEU A 708 -0.91 -42.13 -33.14
CA LEU A 708 -1.60 -40.83 -33.26
C LEU A 708 -1.80 -40.16 -31.90
N ALA A 709 -2.05 -40.92 -30.82
CA ALA A 709 -2.14 -40.36 -29.48
C ALA A 709 -0.78 -39.83 -28.99
N GLU A 710 0.31 -40.55 -29.22
CA GLU A 710 1.68 -40.13 -28.90
C GLU A 710 2.08 -38.89 -29.72
N TRP A 711 1.77 -38.87 -31.02
CA TRP A 711 2.01 -37.73 -31.92
C TRP A 711 1.23 -36.49 -31.49
N LEU A 712 -0.05 -36.63 -31.13
CA LEU A 712 -0.90 -35.52 -30.66
C LEU A 712 -0.48 -34.98 -29.28
N LEU A 713 0.14 -35.81 -28.42
CA LEU A 713 0.75 -35.35 -27.17
C LEU A 713 2.03 -34.55 -27.41
N GLN A 714 2.85 -34.98 -28.38
CA GLN A 714 4.09 -34.27 -28.77
C GLN A 714 3.82 -32.95 -29.51
N ASN A 715 2.76 -32.91 -30.34
CA ASN A 715 2.38 -31.76 -31.17
C ASN A 715 1.14 -31.00 -30.61
N ASN A 716 0.90 -31.08 -29.30
CA ASN A 716 -0.22 -30.44 -28.63
C ASN A 716 -0.11 -28.90 -28.73
N PRO A 717 -1.07 -28.18 -29.34
CA PRO A 717 -0.99 -26.73 -29.55
C PRO A 717 -1.08 -25.90 -28.25
N ASN A 718 -1.35 -26.55 -27.11
CA ASN A 718 -1.36 -25.92 -25.79
C ASN A 718 -0.05 -26.13 -25.01
N THR A 719 0.90 -26.90 -25.54
CA THR A 719 2.25 -27.06 -24.96
C THR A 719 3.14 -25.94 -25.51
N PRO A 720 3.85 -25.16 -24.67
CA PRO A 720 4.74 -24.12 -25.17
C PRO A 720 5.88 -24.73 -25.97
N ALA A 721 6.05 -24.27 -27.21
CA ALA A 721 7.17 -24.68 -28.06
C ALA A 721 8.46 -24.03 -27.56
N VAL A 722 9.35 -24.80 -26.93
CA VAL A 722 10.71 -24.37 -26.63
C VAL A 722 11.43 -24.15 -27.96
N ALA A 723 11.78 -22.90 -28.27
CA ALA A 723 12.59 -22.58 -29.43
C ALA A 723 13.98 -23.22 -29.30
N GLN A 724 14.45 -23.85 -30.39
CA GLN A 724 15.82 -24.37 -30.53
C GLN A 724 16.75 -23.32 -31.12
#